data_AF-A0A6A4SNE8-F1
#
_entry.id   AF-A0A6A4SNE8-F1
#
_cell.length_a   1.000
_cell.length_b   1.000
_cell.length_c   1.000
_cell.angle_alpha   90.00
_cell.angle_beta   90.00
_cell.angle_gamma   90.00
#
_symmetry.space_group_name_H-M   'P 1'
#
loop_
_entity.id
_entity.type
_entity.pdbx_description
1 polymer ?
#
loop_
_entity_poly.entity_id
_entity_poly.type
_entity_poly.pdbx_seq_one_letter_code
_entity_poly.pdbx_strand_id
1 'polypeptide(L)'
;MQKIEDKDIFIGPRRRLNALLHSTSTLRASLLHETDDGHKLVHLAKKKLQDDRLADNIGAILQRCVKKPDRGAKRPRQGDGGAAGGDEESRGGKQQKGQGVRESARYRDVAAGVGIEGGFEMRNTEEQTGDRKKILEKLMDRDEEEPEAELVDESSMKKMILTFEKRSYKNQELRIKFPDNPEKFMESELDLNDIIQEMHVIATMPDLYHLLVELNSVHSLLGLLTHVAIAVVDLLQELTDIDTLNESEEGAEVLIDALLEGQVVALLVQNMERLDEQVKEEADGIYNTLAIVENMAEFRPGLCAEAAQQGLMQWLLKRIKAKIPFDGNKLYCSEILAILLQNNDNTRELLGEMDGIDVLLQQLSVFKRHNPSTAEEQEMMENLFDALCSCLMLPSNRDRFLRGEGLQLMNLMLREKKMSRTSALKVLDHGMIGPEGADNCHKFVDILGLRTIFPLFMKTPKKMKKTGASEKEHEEHVCSIIASMLRNLKSQQRSRLLTKFTENDCEKVDRLMELHFKYLEAVQQADKRIEGEKHEMVRRGEILDDGMEDEFYLRRLDAGLFVLQLICYIMVEISNSGISQLQQRVHQILNLRGGSVKVVRHTMRGESFHYLQRTRISNQRGGVLAAAAFTPKGPGVSPAVAAAAETAPGNDSPCTRGRSVPVTDLSNGDAQHCIVPQCVAVVTEGESTSVPKKKVPAEELRRH
;
A
#
# COMPACT_ATOMS: atom_id res chain seq x y z
N MET A 1 5.00 -67.61 20.13
CA MET A 1 4.50 -68.12 21.43
C MET A 1 4.52 -66.97 22.42
N GLN A 2 3.46 -66.85 23.23
CA GLN A 2 3.33 -66.08 24.50
C GLN A 2 3.73 -64.58 24.59
N LYS A 3 3.04 -63.90 25.52
CA LYS A 3 3.17 -62.48 25.88
C LYS A 3 4.27 -62.26 26.94
N ILE A 4 4.84 -61.05 26.99
CA ILE A 4 4.96 -60.11 28.13
C ILE A 4 4.95 -58.70 27.47
N GLU A 5 4.06 -57.73 27.67
CA GLU A 5 3.58 -56.96 28.86
C GLU A 5 4.42 -55.71 29.24
N ASP A 6 3.69 -54.59 29.41
CA ASP A 6 3.98 -53.27 30.01
C ASP A 6 5.01 -52.23 29.46
N LYS A 7 4.42 -51.11 28.96
CA LYS A 7 4.61 -49.68 29.31
C LYS A 7 5.80 -48.82 28.82
N ASP A 8 5.40 -47.71 28.18
CA ASP A 8 5.81 -46.30 28.34
C ASP A 8 7.29 -45.88 28.30
N ILE A 9 7.66 -45.05 27.31
CA ILE A 9 7.96 -43.60 27.47
C ILE A 9 8.38 -42.95 26.13
N PHE A 10 7.80 -41.78 25.82
CA PHE A 10 8.21 -40.89 24.73
C PHE A 10 9.49 -40.11 25.09
N ILE A 11 10.39 -39.83 24.12
CA ILE A 11 11.24 -38.61 24.06
C ILE A 11 11.90 -38.49 22.68
N GLY A 12 11.89 -37.28 22.09
CA GLY A 12 12.24 -37.03 20.69
C GLY A 12 13.71 -36.70 20.36
N PRO A 13 14.04 -36.46 19.06
CA PRO A 13 15.42 -36.52 18.55
C PRO A 13 16.43 -35.46 19.03
N ARG A 14 15.99 -34.34 19.64
CA ARG A 14 16.85 -33.18 19.95
C ARG A 14 18.06 -33.49 20.85
N ARG A 15 18.06 -34.60 21.61
CA ARG A 15 19.20 -34.99 22.47
C ARG A 15 20.37 -35.69 21.75
N ARG A 16 20.26 -36.07 20.47
CA ARG A 16 21.40 -36.68 19.73
C ARG A 16 22.42 -35.67 19.19
N LEU A 17 22.04 -34.41 18.96
CA LEU A 17 22.92 -33.43 18.30
C LEU A 17 23.99 -32.86 19.24
N ASN A 18 23.64 -32.51 20.47
CA ASN A 18 24.60 -31.96 21.46
C ASN A 18 25.66 -32.99 21.92
N ALA A 19 25.42 -34.29 21.74
CA ALA A 19 26.42 -35.33 22.01
C ALA A 19 27.54 -35.41 20.93
N LEU A 20 27.30 -34.85 19.73
CA LEU A 20 28.25 -34.83 18.60
C LEU A 20 29.09 -33.55 18.54
N LEU A 21 28.69 -32.48 19.24
CA LEU A 21 29.37 -31.19 19.26
C LEU A 21 30.38 -31.02 20.41
N HIS A 22 30.74 -32.10 21.12
CA HIS A 22 31.70 -32.09 22.24
C HIS A 22 32.87 -33.08 22.09
N SER A 23 33.03 -33.72 20.92
CA SER A 23 34.11 -34.69 20.65
C SER A 23 35.18 -34.21 19.65
N THR A 24 34.98 -33.06 18.99
CA THR A 24 35.82 -32.56 17.89
C THR A 24 36.88 -31.52 18.29
N SER A 25 37.06 -31.26 19.60
CA SER A 25 38.11 -30.37 20.12
C SER A 25 39.49 -31.02 20.29
N THR A 26 39.58 -32.36 20.25
CA THR A 26 40.77 -33.12 20.68
C THR A 26 41.54 -33.83 19.55
N LEU A 27 41.32 -33.46 18.28
CA LEU A 27 42.04 -34.02 17.12
C LEU A 27 42.72 -32.92 16.26
N ARG A 28 43.56 -32.11 16.91
CA ARG A 28 44.34 -31.04 16.24
C ARG A 28 45.86 -31.19 16.37
N ALA A 29 46.38 -32.41 16.28
CA ALA A 29 47.82 -32.70 16.39
C ALA A 29 48.30 -34.00 15.70
N SER A 30 47.95 -34.22 14.43
CA SER A 30 48.64 -35.16 13.50
C SER A 30 48.11 -35.00 12.07
N LEU A 31 48.83 -35.54 11.08
CA LEU A 31 48.48 -35.59 9.65
C LEU A 31 48.36 -34.22 8.95
N LEU A 32 49.50 -33.52 8.86
CA LEU A 32 49.82 -32.72 7.68
C LEU A 32 50.84 -33.47 6.82
N HIS A 33 50.40 -34.09 5.73
CA HIS A 33 51.24 -34.36 4.55
C HIS A 33 50.35 -34.48 3.30
N GLU A 34 50.74 -33.76 2.25
CA GLU A 34 50.40 -33.96 0.83
C GLU A 34 48.96 -34.32 0.44
N THR A 35 48.15 -33.30 0.13
CA THR A 35 47.21 -33.28 -1.02
C THR A 35 46.71 -31.85 -1.29
N ASP A 36 46.45 -31.54 -2.56
CA ASP A 36 46.26 -30.15 -3.05
C ASP A 36 44.90 -29.51 -2.65
N ASP A 37 43.97 -30.31 -2.12
CA ASP A 37 42.63 -29.84 -1.73
C ASP A 37 42.60 -29.08 -0.38
N GLY A 38 43.66 -29.21 0.44
CA GLY A 38 43.78 -28.45 1.70
C GLY A 38 43.77 -26.94 1.49
N HIS A 39 44.38 -26.44 0.41
CA HIS A 39 44.36 -25.02 0.08
C HIS A 39 42.96 -24.50 -0.32
N LYS A 40 42.17 -25.33 -1.01
CA LYS A 40 40.79 -24.99 -1.40
C LYS A 40 39.89 -24.89 -0.17
N LEU A 41 39.97 -25.85 0.76
CA LEU A 41 39.22 -25.84 2.01
C LEU A 41 39.57 -24.65 2.90
N VAL A 42 40.85 -24.29 3.03
CA VAL A 42 41.27 -23.08 3.77
C VAL A 42 40.76 -21.80 3.10
N HIS A 43 40.75 -21.73 1.76
CA HIS A 43 40.21 -20.57 1.04
C HIS A 43 38.67 -20.46 1.16
N LEU A 44 37.96 -21.59 1.14
CA LEU A 44 36.50 -21.64 1.32
C LEU A 44 36.10 -21.28 2.75
N ALA A 45 36.82 -21.80 3.76
CA ALA A 45 36.62 -21.45 5.17
C ALA A 45 36.94 -19.98 5.45
N LYS A 46 37.99 -19.42 4.85
CA LYS A 46 38.28 -17.98 4.91
C LYS A 46 37.19 -17.14 4.28
N LYS A 47 36.70 -17.53 3.09
CA LYS A 47 35.58 -16.83 2.43
C LYS A 47 34.34 -16.84 3.31
N LYS A 48 33.96 -18.01 3.85
CA LYS A 48 32.79 -18.12 4.74
C LYS A 48 32.93 -17.26 6.00
N LEU A 49 34.09 -17.27 6.67
CA LEU A 49 34.39 -16.35 7.78
C LEU A 49 34.44 -14.86 7.39
N GLN A 50 34.50 -14.53 6.10
CA GLN A 50 34.40 -13.16 5.59
C GLN A 50 32.95 -12.79 5.28
N ASP A 51 32.18 -13.72 4.73
CA ASP A 51 30.74 -13.60 4.47
C ASP A 51 29.94 -13.55 5.79
N ASP A 52 30.26 -14.40 6.77
CA ASP A 52 29.66 -14.39 8.12
C ASP A 52 29.94 -13.04 8.83
N ARG A 53 31.17 -12.53 8.74
CA ARG A 53 31.52 -11.19 9.26
C ARG A 53 30.88 -10.05 8.48
N LEU A 54 30.53 -10.26 7.22
CA LEU A 54 29.76 -9.29 6.44
C LEU A 54 28.30 -9.28 6.90
N ALA A 55 27.73 -10.46 7.21
CA ALA A 55 26.41 -10.59 7.81
C ALA A 55 26.34 -9.94 9.21
N ASP A 56 27.33 -10.16 10.09
CA ASP A 56 27.43 -9.48 11.40
C ASP A 56 27.44 -7.95 11.25
N ASN A 57 28.23 -7.42 10.31
CA ASN A 57 28.30 -5.97 10.05
C ASN A 57 27.00 -5.43 9.43
N ILE A 58 26.32 -6.20 8.58
CA ILE A 58 25.01 -5.84 8.02
C ILE A 58 23.95 -5.83 9.12
N GLY A 59 23.93 -6.83 10.02
CA GLY A 59 23.05 -6.87 11.20
C GLY A 59 23.26 -5.67 12.14
N ALA A 60 24.53 -5.33 12.43
CA ALA A 60 24.88 -4.16 13.25
C ALA A 60 24.55 -2.80 12.57
N ILE A 61 24.48 -2.77 11.23
CA ILE A 61 24.00 -1.61 10.47
C ILE A 61 22.46 -1.54 10.51
N LEU A 62 21.76 -2.67 10.34
CA LEU A 62 20.29 -2.73 10.39
C LEU A 62 19.76 -2.38 11.79
N GLN A 63 20.35 -2.90 12.86
CA GLN A 63 20.01 -2.51 14.24
C GLN A 63 20.24 -1.01 14.55
N ARG A 64 21.05 -0.31 13.73
CA ARG A 64 21.21 1.15 13.80
C ARG A 64 20.17 1.94 13.01
N CYS A 65 19.42 1.30 12.12
CA CYS A 65 18.40 1.95 11.28
C CYS A 65 16.97 1.83 11.84
N VAL A 66 16.69 0.88 12.74
CA VAL A 66 15.33 0.52 13.17
C VAL A 66 14.83 1.27 14.43
N LYS A 67 15.61 2.22 14.98
CA LYS A 67 15.16 3.02 16.14
C LYS A 67 14.22 4.17 15.74
N LYS A 68 12.91 3.99 15.94
CA LYS A 68 11.93 5.09 16.08
C LYS A 68 12.38 6.06 17.20
N PRO A 69 12.18 7.39 17.07
CA PRO A 69 12.59 8.37 18.08
C PRO A 69 11.51 8.59 19.15
N ASP A 70 11.92 8.63 20.42
CA ASP A 70 11.01 8.92 21.55
C ASP A 70 11.13 10.37 22.07
N ARG A 71 10.16 10.80 22.88
CA ARG A 71 9.79 12.17 23.21
C ARG A 71 10.59 12.77 24.40
N GLY A 72 10.67 14.11 24.45
CA GLY A 72 10.44 14.80 25.74
C GLY A 72 11.59 15.16 26.71
N ALA A 73 12.65 15.84 26.23
CA ALA A 73 13.37 16.94 26.92
C ALA A 73 13.86 16.85 28.40
N LYS A 74 15.18 17.15 28.62
CA LYS A 74 15.64 18.02 29.76
C LYS A 74 17.10 18.57 29.66
N ARG A 75 17.23 19.76 29.04
CA ARG A 75 18.18 20.88 29.33
C ARG A 75 19.73 20.65 29.35
N PRO A 76 20.56 21.72 29.27
CA PRO A 76 21.92 21.64 28.71
C PRO A 76 23.07 21.72 29.73
N ARG A 77 24.30 21.48 29.24
CA ARG A 77 25.57 21.91 29.86
C ARG A 77 26.35 22.85 28.94
N GLN A 78 27.07 23.78 29.56
CA GLN A 78 28.07 24.65 28.92
C GLN A 78 29.48 24.03 29.06
N GLY A 79 30.42 24.42 28.19
CA GLY A 79 31.86 24.17 28.40
C GLY A 79 32.65 24.02 27.09
N ASP A 80 33.55 24.98 26.85
CA ASP A 80 34.64 24.99 25.86
C ASP A 80 34.33 24.78 24.36
N GLY A 81 35.14 25.30 23.43
CA GLY A 81 36.25 26.24 23.63
C GLY A 81 37.15 26.41 22.41
N GLY A 82 37.15 27.60 21.83
CA GLY A 82 38.05 28.06 20.76
C GLY A 82 37.65 27.66 19.32
N ALA A 83 38.18 28.30 18.26
CA ALA A 83 38.75 29.65 18.07
C ALA A 83 39.27 29.74 16.60
N ALA A 84 39.41 30.98 16.08
CA ALA A 84 39.87 31.32 14.72
C ALA A 84 38.94 30.90 13.54
N GLY A 85 38.79 31.72 12.49
CA GLY A 85 39.21 33.12 12.36
C GLY A 85 39.13 33.67 10.92
N GLY A 86 38.56 34.88 10.78
CA GLY A 86 38.60 35.75 9.58
C GLY A 86 37.69 35.39 8.39
N ASP A 87 37.29 36.34 7.53
CA ASP A 87 37.32 37.81 7.60
C ASP A 87 36.35 38.46 6.57
N GLU A 88 35.86 39.68 6.88
CA GLU A 88 35.35 40.82 6.03
C GLU A 88 34.41 40.58 4.81
N GLU A 89 33.64 41.52 4.23
CA GLU A 89 33.21 42.93 4.42
C GLU A 89 31.70 42.94 3.97
N SER A 90 30.72 43.81 4.34
CA SER A 90 30.69 45.03 5.16
C SER A 90 29.25 45.61 5.32
N ARG A 91 29.19 46.85 5.83
CA ARG A 91 28.20 47.95 5.59
C ARG A 91 26.67 47.64 5.74
N GLY A 92 25.92 48.37 6.59
CA GLY A 92 26.33 49.33 7.63
C GLY A 92 25.29 50.42 7.97
N GLY A 93 25.02 50.58 9.27
CA GLY A 93 24.32 51.75 9.86
C GLY A 93 22.81 51.58 10.09
N LYS A 94 22.20 52.21 11.11
CA LYS A 94 22.75 53.07 12.19
C LYS A 94 21.76 53.15 13.38
N GLN A 95 22.29 53.15 14.62
CA GLN A 95 21.98 54.04 15.79
C GLN A 95 20.50 54.47 16.07
N GLN A 96 19.94 54.46 17.29
CA GLN A 96 20.38 54.71 18.70
C GLN A 96 19.34 54.06 19.70
N LYS A 97 19.39 54.14 21.04
CA LYS A 97 20.42 54.05 22.11
C LYS A 97 19.78 54.42 23.48
N GLY A 98 19.87 53.58 24.51
CA GLY A 98 19.45 53.85 25.92
C GLY A 98 19.33 52.54 26.73
N GLN A 99 20.13 52.28 27.78
CA GLN A 99 19.96 52.67 29.20
C GLN A 99 18.70 52.06 29.87
N GLY A 100 18.77 51.27 30.96
CA GLY A 100 19.89 50.64 31.69
C GLY A 100 19.54 50.27 33.15
N VAL A 101 20.34 49.39 33.81
CA VAL A 101 20.29 49.03 35.28
C VAL A 101 19.08 48.13 35.66
N ARG A 102 19.25 46.90 36.21
CA ARG A 102 19.29 46.43 37.63
C ARG A 102 18.16 47.00 38.55
N GLU A 103 17.66 46.33 39.60
CA GLU A 103 18.17 45.19 40.39
C GLU A 103 17.06 44.37 41.12
N SER A 104 17.51 43.31 41.80
CA SER A 104 16.87 42.29 42.66
C SER A 104 15.63 42.58 43.56
N ALA A 105 14.66 41.65 43.46
CA ALA A 105 14.15 40.75 44.53
C ALA A 105 13.26 41.21 45.72
N ARG A 106 12.42 40.24 46.16
CA ARG A 106 11.62 40.12 47.41
C ARG A 106 10.41 41.07 47.58
N TYR A 107 9.23 40.48 47.80
CA TYR A 107 8.76 40.17 49.17
C TYR A 107 7.71 39.04 49.16
N ARG A 108 7.20 38.67 50.34
CA ARG A 108 6.32 37.52 50.59
C ARG A 108 5.21 37.91 51.60
N ASP A 109 4.02 37.34 51.42
CA ASP A 109 2.85 37.30 52.33
C ASP A 109 2.20 38.63 52.77
N VAL A 110 0.86 38.65 52.76
CA VAL A 110 -0.04 38.87 53.93
C VAL A 110 -1.48 39.00 53.43
N ALA A 111 -2.40 38.19 53.97
CA ALA A 111 -3.86 38.38 53.84
C ALA A 111 -4.56 37.78 55.08
N ALA A 112 -5.20 38.61 55.91
CA ALA A 112 -5.92 38.17 57.11
C ALA A 112 -6.97 39.20 57.61
N GLY A 113 -8.21 38.75 57.83
CA GLY A 113 -9.32 39.51 58.44
C GLY A 113 -9.99 40.57 57.53
N VAL A 114 -11.24 41.01 57.74
CA VAL A 114 -12.34 40.68 58.69
C VAL A 114 -13.68 41.09 58.01
N GLY A 115 -14.87 40.48 58.16
CA GLY A 115 -15.27 39.26 58.89
C GLY A 115 -16.47 39.49 59.85
N ILE A 116 -17.73 39.31 59.42
CA ILE A 116 -18.96 39.51 60.24
C ILE A 116 -19.97 38.34 60.12
N GLU A 117 -20.31 37.79 61.29
CA GLU A 117 -21.54 37.18 61.83
C GLU A 117 -22.61 36.51 60.94
N GLY A 118 -23.13 35.37 61.44
CA GLY A 118 -24.38 34.73 60.99
C GLY A 118 -24.30 33.20 60.93
N GLY A 119 -24.55 32.49 62.04
CA GLY A 119 -24.41 31.02 62.08
C GLY A 119 -25.58 30.30 62.74
N PHE A 120 -25.81 29.03 62.35
CA PHE A 120 -26.41 27.99 63.18
C PHE A 120 -26.03 26.58 62.67
N GLU A 121 -25.84 25.65 63.61
CA GLU A 121 -25.77 24.17 63.51
C GLU A 121 -24.94 23.43 62.44
N MET A 122 -24.05 22.56 62.92
CA MET A 122 -23.52 21.41 62.17
C MET A 122 -24.61 20.33 61.97
N ARG A 123 -24.58 19.62 60.83
CA ARG A 123 -25.08 18.24 60.79
C ARG A 123 -24.32 17.36 59.77
N ASN A 124 -23.67 16.35 60.32
CA ASN A 124 -22.84 15.27 59.77
C ASN A 124 -22.95 14.95 58.25
N THR A 125 -21.80 14.94 57.58
CA THR A 125 -21.48 14.03 56.45
C THR A 125 -19.99 13.63 56.49
N GLU A 126 -19.53 13.05 57.61
CA GLU A 126 -18.13 12.61 57.79
C GLU A 126 -17.74 11.40 56.90
N GLU A 127 -18.73 10.69 56.35
CA GLU A 127 -18.53 9.51 55.49
C GLU A 127 -17.76 9.83 54.20
N GLN A 128 -18.10 10.93 53.51
CA GLN A 128 -17.51 11.26 52.18
C GLN A 128 -16.00 11.57 52.23
N THR A 129 -15.48 12.00 53.38
CA THR A 129 -14.03 12.18 53.57
C THR A 129 -13.27 10.87 53.77
N GLY A 130 -13.94 9.81 54.25
CA GLY A 130 -13.33 8.50 54.42
C GLY A 130 -13.01 7.85 53.07
N ASP A 131 -13.98 7.81 52.17
CA ASP A 131 -13.82 7.11 50.89
C ASP A 131 -12.88 7.84 49.93
N ARG A 132 -12.88 9.18 49.90
CA ARG A 132 -11.87 9.95 49.15
C ARG A 132 -10.44 9.66 49.62
N LYS A 133 -10.26 9.36 50.91
CA LYS A 133 -8.94 8.99 51.47
C LYS A 133 -8.57 7.55 51.10
N LYS A 134 -9.48 6.59 51.24
CA LYS A 134 -9.29 5.19 50.79
C LYS A 134 -9.00 5.07 49.29
N ILE A 135 -9.62 5.92 48.46
CA ILE A 135 -9.35 5.97 47.02
C ILE A 135 -7.92 6.45 46.76
N LEU A 136 -7.44 7.45 47.50
CA LEU A 136 -6.06 7.93 47.40
C LEU A 136 -5.05 6.89 47.92
N GLU A 137 -5.39 6.18 49.01
CA GLU A 137 -4.61 5.06 49.58
C GLU A 137 -4.47 3.92 48.55
N LYS A 138 -5.59 3.46 47.96
CA LYS A 138 -5.62 2.50 46.84
C LYS A 138 -4.89 2.94 45.56
N LEU A 139 -4.64 4.24 45.39
CA LEU A 139 -3.87 4.80 44.27
C LEU A 139 -2.37 4.94 44.59
N MET A 140 -1.96 4.65 45.83
CA MET A 140 -0.57 4.64 46.29
C MET A 140 -0.08 3.23 46.64
N ASP A 141 -0.97 2.32 47.05
CA ASP A 141 -0.66 0.92 47.38
C ASP A 141 -0.56 -0.01 46.13
N ARG A 142 -0.17 0.52 44.96
CA ARG A 142 0.04 -0.25 43.70
C ARG A 142 1.52 -0.50 43.35
N ASP A 143 2.45 -0.10 44.24
CA ASP A 143 3.91 -0.22 44.04
C ASP A 143 4.55 -1.44 44.76
N GLU A 144 3.78 -2.49 45.11
CA GLU A 144 4.32 -3.73 45.70
C GLU A 144 4.08 -4.97 44.81
N GLU A 145 5.16 -5.69 44.55
CA GLU A 145 5.28 -6.97 43.82
C GLU A 145 4.78 -6.97 42.36
N GLU A 146 5.71 -6.79 41.40
CA GLU A 146 5.57 -7.36 40.05
C GLU A 146 5.45 -8.89 40.20
N PRO A 147 4.32 -9.53 39.82
CA PRO A 147 4.27 -10.98 39.76
C PRO A 147 5.18 -11.45 38.61
N GLU A 148 5.92 -12.55 38.82
CA GLU A 148 6.43 -13.29 37.65
C GLU A 148 5.22 -13.65 36.78
N ALA A 149 5.23 -13.23 35.51
CA ALA A 149 4.07 -13.33 34.64
C ALA A 149 3.67 -14.80 34.44
N GLU A 150 2.69 -15.27 35.22
CA GLU A 150 2.08 -16.58 35.04
C GLU A 150 1.51 -16.66 33.63
N LEU A 151 2.02 -17.61 32.84
CA LEU A 151 1.52 -17.88 31.49
C LEU A 151 0.02 -18.16 31.59
N VAL A 152 -0.79 -17.26 31.03
CA VAL A 152 -2.23 -17.20 31.25
C VAL A 152 -2.88 -18.46 30.66
N ASP A 153 -3.20 -19.42 31.53
CA ASP A 153 -3.72 -20.71 31.07
C ASP A 153 -5.14 -20.59 30.50
N GLU A 154 -5.59 -21.65 29.81
CA GLU A 154 -6.94 -21.76 29.24
C GLU A 154 -8.03 -21.42 30.29
N SER A 155 -7.82 -21.79 31.56
CA SER A 155 -8.76 -21.51 32.66
C SER A 155 -8.78 -20.03 33.06
N SER A 156 -7.62 -19.38 33.05
CA SER A 156 -7.41 -17.97 33.37
C SER A 156 -8.00 -17.07 32.28
N MET A 157 -7.79 -17.40 31.01
CA MET A 157 -8.42 -16.71 29.90
C MET A 157 -9.95 -16.87 29.92
N LYS A 158 -10.48 -18.07 30.16
CA LYS A 158 -11.93 -18.29 30.34
C LYS A 158 -12.51 -17.47 31.51
N LYS A 159 -11.79 -17.38 32.62
CA LYS A 159 -12.18 -16.55 33.79
C LYS A 159 -12.15 -15.04 33.47
N MET A 160 -11.17 -14.58 32.70
CA MET A 160 -11.05 -13.18 32.25
C MET A 160 -12.22 -12.82 31.33
N ILE A 161 -12.48 -13.64 30.31
CA ILE A 161 -13.63 -13.50 29.39
C ILE A 161 -14.97 -13.46 30.16
N LEU A 162 -15.22 -14.41 31.05
CA LEU A 162 -16.45 -14.42 31.87
C LEU A 162 -16.55 -13.21 32.82
N THR A 163 -15.42 -12.58 33.16
CA THR A 163 -15.39 -11.33 33.93
C THR A 163 -15.74 -10.14 33.04
N PHE A 164 -15.21 -10.08 31.81
CA PHE A 164 -15.56 -9.08 30.80
C PHE A 164 -17.06 -9.08 30.49
N GLU A 165 -17.66 -10.22 30.13
CA GLU A 165 -19.10 -10.32 29.85
C GLU A 165 -19.95 -9.84 31.03
N LYS A 166 -19.53 -10.17 32.26
CA LYS A 166 -20.22 -9.74 33.48
C LYS A 166 -20.09 -8.24 33.77
N ARG A 167 -18.91 -7.63 33.54
CA ARG A 167 -18.73 -6.18 33.67
C ARG A 167 -19.50 -5.44 32.57
N SER A 168 -19.49 -5.95 31.33
CA SER A 168 -20.23 -5.43 30.17
C SER A 168 -21.74 -5.43 30.41
N TYR A 169 -22.33 -6.58 30.80
CA TYR A 169 -23.75 -6.69 31.12
C TYR A 169 -24.17 -5.76 32.26
N LYS A 170 -23.36 -5.65 33.33
CA LYS A 170 -23.59 -4.73 34.46
C LYS A 170 -23.62 -3.27 33.99
N ASN A 171 -22.68 -2.85 33.14
CA ASN A 171 -22.67 -1.49 32.59
C ASN A 171 -23.92 -1.23 31.75
N GLN A 172 -24.28 -2.17 30.86
CA GLN A 172 -25.45 -2.03 29.99
C GLN A 172 -26.77 -1.97 30.77
N GLU A 173 -26.96 -2.77 31.83
CA GLU A 173 -28.14 -2.65 32.71
C GLU A 173 -28.20 -1.24 33.32
N LEU A 174 -27.08 -0.74 33.85
CA LEU A 174 -27.03 0.57 34.52
C LEU A 174 -27.25 1.75 33.55
N ARG A 175 -26.73 1.67 32.32
CA ARG A 175 -27.04 2.64 31.23
C ARG A 175 -28.54 2.68 30.92
N ILE A 176 -29.17 1.52 30.73
CA ILE A 176 -30.61 1.40 30.43
C ILE A 176 -31.47 1.92 31.59
N LYS A 177 -31.02 1.70 32.84
CA LYS A 177 -31.71 2.07 34.07
C LYS A 177 -31.56 3.54 34.45
N PHE A 178 -30.47 4.19 34.03
CA PHE A 178 -30.10 5.55 34.41
C PHE A 178 -29.58 6.40 33.23
N PRO A 179 -30.28 6.47 32.08
CA PRO A 179 -29.73 7.03 30.83
C PRO A 179 -29.24 8.48 30.99
N ASP A 180 -30.01 9.33 31.68
CA ASP A 180 -29.67 10.75 31.87
C ASP A 180 -28.75 11.01 33.09
N ASN A 181 -28.20 9.98 33.74
CA ASN A 181 -27.44 10.12 34.99
C ASN A 181 -26.08 9.38 34.95
N PRO A 182 -25.07 9.87 34.21
CA PRO A 182 -23.76 9.21 34.07
C PRO A 182 -23.07 8.85 35.39
N GLU A 183 -23.22 9.69 36.42
CA GLU A 183 -22.68 9.46 37.77
C GLU A 183 -23.09 8.09 38.38
N LYS A 184 -24.22 7.51 37.95
CA LYS A 184 -24.74 6.22 38.45
C LYS A 184 -24.22 4.99 37.71
N PHE A 185 -23.55 5.18 36.57
CA PHE A 185 -22.91 4.09 35.82
C PHE A 185 -21.41 4.28 35.60
N MET A 186 -20.84 5.46 35.90
CA MET A 186 -19.40 5.79 35.79
C MET A 186 -18.49 4.72 36.43
N GLU A 187 -18.77 4.27 37.65
CA GLU A 187 -17.98 3.20 38.30
C GLU A 187 -18.01 1.88 37.51
N SER A 188 -19.15 1.53 36.91
CA SER A 188 -19.28 0.34 36.05
C SER A 188 -18.67 0.50 34.66
N GLU A 189 -18.43 1.74 34.21
CA GLU A 189 -17.78 2.06 32.93
C GLU A 189 -16.26 2.05 33.09
N LEU A 190 -15.75 2.50 34.24
CA LEU A 190 -14.36 2.30 34.67
C LEU A 190 -14.07 0.80 34.94
N ASP A 191 -14.93 0.09 35.68
CA ASP A 191 -14.87 -1.38 35.83
C ASP A 191 -14.69 -2.08 34.46
N LEU A 192 -15.48 -1.66 33.46
CA LEU A 192 -15.47 -2.24 32.12
C LEU A 192 -14.22 -1.87 31.32
N ASN A 193 -13.73 -0.63 31.43
CA ASN A 193 -12.47 -0.22 30.81
C ASN A 193 -11.28 -0.99 31.38
N ASP A 194 -11.22 -1.16 32.71
CA ASP A 194 -10.13 -1.88 33.39
C ASP A 194 -10.02 -3.34 32.89
N ILE A 195 -11.13 -4.07 32.69
CA ILE A 195 -11.07 -5.44 32.15
C ILE A 195 -10.68 -5.50 30.66
N ILE A 196 -11.05 -4.49 29.86
CA ILE A 196 -10.61 -4.41 28.46
C ILE A 196 -9.09 -4.19 28.39
N GLN A 197 -8.53 -3.41 29.30
CA GLN A 197 -7.08 -3.26 29.47
C GLN A 197 -6.42 -4.54 30.01
N GLU A 198 -6.99 -5.21 31.03
CA GLU A 198 -6.56 -6.55 31.48
C GLU A 198 -6.52 -7.57 30.32
N MET A 199 -7.47 -7.50 29.38
CA MET A 199 -7.57 -8.40 28.22
C MET A 199 -6.46 -8.25 27.17
N HIS A 200 -5.62 -7.21 27.20
CA HIS A 200 -4.53 -7.06 26.22
C HIS A 200 -3.51 -8.22 26.31
N VAL A 201 -3.37 -8.89 27.47
CA VAL A 201 -2.52 -10.08 27.62
C VAL A 201 -2.97 -11.27 26.75
N ILE A 202 -4.21 -11.27 26.26
CA ILE A 202 -4.70 -12.31 25.34
C ILE A 202 -3.95 -12.25 24.01
N ALA A 203 -3.47 -11.08 23.59
CA ALA A 203 -2.71 -10.93 22.35
C ALA A 203 -1.40 -11.74 22.35
N THR A 204 -0.82 -12.06 23.52
CA THR A 204 0.42 -12.88 23.58
C THR A 204 0.17 -14.39 23.48
N MET A 205 -1.03 -14.83 23.06
CA MET A 205 -1.46 -16.23 23.03
C MET A 205 -2.51 -16.53 21.92
N PRO A 206 -2.19 -16.30 20.64
CA PRO A 206 -3.17 -16.44 19.56
C PRO A 206 -3.79 -17.85 19.42
N ASP A 207 -3.09 -18.92 19.86
CA ASP A 207 -3.64 -20.28 19.98
C ASP A 207 -5.00 -20.33 20.71
N LEU A 208 -5.23 -19.44 21.68
CA LEU A 208 -6.43 -19.43 22.52
C LEU A 208 -7.55 -18.51 21.98
N TYR A 209 -7.36 -17.85 20.83
CA TYR A 209 -8.37 -16.96 20.23
C TYR A 209 -9.71 -17.63 19.94
N HIS A 210 -9.72 -18.94 19.69
CA HIS A 210 -10.95 -19.72 19.56
C HIS A 210 -11.91 -19.53 20.76
N LEU A 211 -11.38 -19.29 21.97
CA LEU A 211 -12.18 -19.03 23.17
C LEU A 211 -12.90 -17.67 23.16
N LEU A 212 -12.35 -16.65 22.49
CA LEU A 212 -13.03 -15.36 22.31
C LEU A 212 -14.29 -15.52 21.43
N VAL A 213 -14.26 -16.47 20.50
CA VAL A 213 -15.35 -16.77 19.57
C VAL A 213 -16.36 -17.72 20.20
N GLU A 214 -15.92 -18.84 20.79
CA GLU A 214 -16.79 -19.80 21.49
C GLU A 214 -17.59 -19.17 22.64
N LEU A 215 -17.00 -18.20 23.35
CA LEU A 215 -17.65 -17.47 24.45
C LEU A 215 -18.33 -16.17 23.98
N ASN A 216 -18.43 -15.94 22.66
CA ASN A 216 -19.13 -14.83 22.01
C ASN A 216 -18.59 -13.42 22.33
N SER A 217 -17.40 -13.32 22.92
CA SER A 217 -16.81 -12.04 23.33
C SER A 217 -16.37 -11.14 22.18
N VAL A 218 -16.07 -11.70 20.99
CA VAL A 218 -15.90 -10.88 19.79
C VAL A 218 -17.15 -10.04 19.50
N HIS A 219 -18.34 -10.62 19.59
CA HIS A 219 -19.59 -9.90 19.38
C HIS A 219 -19.85 -8.85 20.49
N SER A 220 -19.55 -9.18 21.75
CA SER A 220 -19.66 -8.23 22.87
C SER A 220 -18.68 -7.05 22.73
N LEU A 221 -17.44 -7.28 22.28
CA LEU A 221 -16.47 -6.21 21.96
C LEU A 221 -16.97 -5.34 20.81
N LEU A 222 -17.42 -5.93 19.70
CA LEU A 222 -17.95 -5.19 18.55
C LEU A 222 -19.16 -4.32 18.92
N GLY A 223 -20.04 -4.77 19.83
CA GLY A 223 -21.12 -3.93 20.36
C GLY A 223 -20.62 -2.69 21.13
N LEU A 224 -19.51 -2.83 21.87
CA LEU A 224 -18.91 -1.74 22.65
C LEU A 224 -18.19 -0.67 21.81
N LEU A 225 -17.93 -0.91 20.51
CA LEU A 225 -17.48 0.12 19.56
C LEU A 225 -18.44 1.32 19.44
N THR A 226 -19.69 1.18 19.92
CA THR A 226 -20.66 2.27 20.01
C THR A 226 -20.55 3.11 21.30
N HIS A 227 -19.79 2.66 22.31
CA HIS A 227 -19.68 3.28 23.63
C HIS A 227 -18.20 3.43 24.06
N VAL A 228 -17.60 2.40 24.68
CA VAL A 228 -16.22 2.43 25.23
C VAL A 228 -15.19 2.16 24.13
N ALA A 229 -15.28 2.93 23.04
CA ALA A 229 -14.76 2.49 21.74
C ALA A 229 -13.24 2.55 21.61
N ILE A 230 -12.56 3.54 22.21
CA ILE A 230 -11.10 3.71 22.05
C ILE A 230 -10.37 2.50 22.62
N ALA A 231 -10.67 2.09 23.86
CA ALA A 231 -10.04 0.93 24.50
C ALA A 231 -10.35 -0.42 23.80
N VAL A 232 -11.51 -0.52 23.14
CA VAL A 232 -11.86 -1.70 22.31
C VAL A 232 -11.08 -1.69 21.00
N VAL A 233 -10.89 -0.53 20.36
CA VAL A 233 -10.04 -0.38 19.17
C VAL A 233 -8.57 -0.66 19.50
N ASP A 234 -8.09 -0.21 20.66
CA ASP A 234 -6.76 -0.51 21.21
C ASP A 234 -6.55 -2.04 21.34
N LEU A 235 -7.47 -2.71 22.04
CA LEU A 235 -7.45 -4.16 22.19
C LEU A 235 -7.55 -4.90 20.85
N LEU A 236 -8.40 -4.44 19.93
CA LEU A 236 -8.54 -5.06 18.61
C LEU A 236 -7.29 -4.86 17.74
N GLN A 237 -6.58 -3.73 17.87
CA GLN A 237 -5.32 -3.50 17.16
C GLN A 237 -4.21 -4.44 17.66
N GLU A 238 -4.11 -4.69 18.96
CA GLU A 238 -3.14 -5.64 19.51
C GLU A 238 -3.52 -7.11 19.18
N LEU A 239 -4.81 -7.48 19.31
CA LEU A 239 -5.30 -8.81 18.93
C LEU A 239 -5.19 -9.12 17.42
N THR A 240 -5.04 -8.10 16.58
CA THR A 240 -4.87 -8.26 15.14
C THR A 240 -3.47 -7.87 14.67
N ASP A 241 -2.49 -7.68 15.55
CA ASP A 241 -1.10 -7.37 15.12
C ASP A 241 -0.54 -8.47 14.22
N ILE A 242 0.16 -8.08 13.15
CA ILE A 242 0.58 -9.02 12.11
C ILE A 242 1.69 -9.97 12.57
N ASP A 243 2.59 -9.57 13.48
CA ASP A 243 3.56 -10.51 14.05
C ASP A 243 2.83 -11.53 14.96
N THR A 244 1.83 -11.07 15.73
CA THR A 244 0.96 -11.91 16.57
C THR A 244 0.13 -12.92 15.75
N LEU A 245 -0.57 -12.48 14.70
CA LEU A 245 -1.38 -13.37 13.86
C LEU A 245 -0.54 -14.45 13.16
N ASN A 246 0.75 -14.20 12.93
CA ASN A 246 1.68 -15.18 12.37
C ASN A 246 2.23 -16.20 13.40
N GLU A 247 1.99 -16.04 14.71
CA GLU A 247 2.37 -17.06 15.70
C GLU A 247 1.40 -18.26 15.70
N SER A 248 0.11 -18.07 15.35
CA SER A 248 -0.89 -19.15 15.26
C SER A 248 -1.95 -18.89 14.19
N GLU A 249 -1.74 -19.46 13.00
CA GLU A 249 -2.63 -19.33 11.83
C GLU A 249 -4.06 -19.85 12.10
N GLU A 250 -4.21 -20.95 12.85
CA GLU A 250 -5.53 -21.52 13.22
C GLU A 250 -6.31 -20.59 14.17
N GLY A 251 -5.65 -19.97 15.14
CA GLY A 251 -6.26 -19.01 16.06
C GLY A 251 -6.60 -17.68 15.38
N ALA A 252 -5.70 -17.20 14.52
CA ALA A 252 -5.87 -16.01 13.70
C ALA A 252 -7.07 -16.13 12.74
N GLU A 253 -7.18 -17.24 11.99
CA GLU A 253 -8.30 -17.46 11.05
C GLU A 253 -9.66 -17.41 11.76
N VAL A 254 -9.80 -18.09 12.90
CA VAL A 254 -11.06 -18.12 13.68
C VAL A 254 -11.45 -16.75 14.23
N LEU A 255 -10.49 -15.93 14.68
CA LEU A 255 -10.76 -14.55 15.11
C LEU A 255 -11.17 -13.66 13.93
N ILE A 256 -10.44 -13.73 12.81
CA ILE A 256 -10.68 -12.89 11.63
C ILE A 256 -12.01 -13.23 10.96
N ASP A 257 -12.41 -14.51 10.93
CA ASP A 257 -13.75 -14.94 10.52
C ASP A 257 -14.84 -14.27 11.38
N ALA A 258 -14.75 -14.40 12.71
CA ALA A 258 -15.74 -13.83 13.63
C ALA A 258 -15.84 -12.29 13.56
N LEU A 259 -14.72 -11.60 13.30
CA LEU A 259 -14.70 -10.15 13.08
C LEU A 259 -15.38 -9.74 11.77
N LEU A 260 -15.19 -10.51 10.69
CA LEU A 260 -15.83 -10.26 9.39
C LEU A 260 -17.33 -10.61 9.41
N GLU A 261 -17.73 -11.73 10.02
CA GLU A 261 -19.14 -12.05 10.28
C GLU A 261 -19.82 -10.97 11.13
N GLY A 262 -19.11 -10.42 12.12
CA GLY A 262 -19.54 -9.29 12.94
C GLY A 262 -19.53 -7.93 12.22
N GLN A 263 -19.14 -7.87 10.95
CA GLN A 263 -19.04 -6.65 10.12
C GLN A 263 -18.20 -5.54 10.79
N VAL A 264 -17.02 -5.92 11.31
CA VAL A 264 -16.12 -5.04 12.07
C VAL A 264 -15.83 -3.72 11.35
N VAL A 265 -15.61 -3.72 10.03
CA VAL A 265 -15.22 -2.50 9.29
C VAL A 265 -16.36 -1.48 9.26
N ALA A 266 -17.61 -1.91 9.10
CA ALA A 266 -18.78 -1.02 9.16
C ALA A 266 -18.91 -0.37 10.55
N LEU A 267 -18.70 -1.14 11.62
CA LEU A 267 -18.76 -0.65 13.00
C LEU A 267 -17.60 0.29 13.33
N LEU A 268 -16.38 -0.03 12.88
CA LEU A 268 -15.21 0.84 12.99
C LEU A 268 -15.41 2.16 12.23
N VAL A 269 -15.93 2.12 10.99
CA VAL A 269 -16.24 3.33 10.20
C VAL A 269 -17.34 4.16 10.87
N GLN A 270 -18.38 3.54 11.41
CA GLN A 270 -19.42 4.23 12.18
C GLN A 270 -18.84 4.90 13.45
N ASN A 271 -17.86 4.27 14.10
CA ASN A 271 -17.13 4.88 15.21
C ASN A 271 -16.26 6.06 14.74
N MET A 272 -15.51 5.93 13.64
CA MET A 272 -14.71 7.03 13.09
C MET A 272 -15.53 8.22 12.56
N GLU A 273 -16.84 8.09 12.33
CA GLU A 273 -17.68 9.23 11.93
C GLU A 273 -18.00 10.21 13.08
N ARG A 274 -17.78 9.82 14.35
CA ARG A 274 -18.14 10.61 15.53
C ARG A 274 -16.96 11.10 16.38
N LEU A 275 -15.73 10.67 16.08
CA LEU A 275 -14.51 11.05 16.81
C LEU A 275 -14.03 12.46 16.41
N ASP A 276 -13.58 13.28 17.36
CA ASP A 276 -12.97 14.60 17.13
C ASP A 276 -11.44 14.53 17.23
N GLU A 277 -10.76 14.64 16.10
CA GLU A 277 -9.29 14.57 16.01
C GLU A 277 -8.55 15.75 16.67
N GLN A 278 -9.27 16.73 17.24
CA GLN A 278 -8.70 17.71 18.16
C GLN A 278 -8.43 17.12 19.56
N VAL A 279 -9.12 16.03 19.92
CA VAL A 279 -8.85 15.23 21.12
C VAL A 279 -7.81 14.18 20.76
N LYS A 280 -6.64 14.22 21.42
CA LYS A 280 -5.51 13.34 21.08
C LYS A 280 -5.87 11.85 21.16
N GLU A 281 -6.59 11.44 22.21
CA GLU A 281 -6.98 10.04 22.42
C GLU A 281 -7.96 9.54 21.33
N GLU A 282 -8.81 10.42 20.80
CA GLU A 282 -9.71 10.10 19.69
C GLU A 282 -8.97 10.08 18.34
N ALA A 283 -7.97 10.95 18.15
CA ALA A 283 -7.09 10.93 16.99
C ALA A 283 -6.20 9.68 16.95
N ASP A 284 -5.67 9.24 18.10
CA ASP A 284 -4.96 7.97 18.25
C ASP A 284 -5.93 6.78 18.02
N GLY A 285 -7.19 6.88 18.48
CA GLY A 285 -8.23 5.88 18.19
C GLY A 285 -8.55 5.74 16.69
N ILE A 286 -8.48 6.81 15.90
CA ILE A 286 -8.56 6.72 14.43
C ILE A 286 -7.31 6.05 13.86
N TYR A 287 -6.12 6.37 14.36
CA TYR A 287 -4.88 5.70 13.94
C TYR A 287 -4.96 4.18 14.14
N ASN A 288 -5.35 3.74 15.34
CA ASN A 288 -5.48 2.32 15.67
C ASN A 288 -6.61 1.64 14.87
N THR A 289 -7.68 2.39 14.52
CA THR A 289 -8.72 1.89 13.60
C THR A 289 -8.18 1.60 12.19
N LEU A 290 -7.26 2.45 11.68
CA LEU A 290 -6.61 2.22 10.39
C LEU A 290 -5.61 1.05 10.47
N ALA A 291 -4.92 0.86 11.60
CA ALA A 291 -4.01 -0.26 11.83
C ALA A 291 -4.73 -1.62 11.85
N ILE A 292 -5.90 -1.73 12.49
CA ILE A 292 -6.73 -2.96 12.39
C ILE A 292 -6.99 -3.31 10.92
N VAL A 293 -7.36 -2.31 10.10
CA VAL A 293 -7.63 -2.54 8.67
C VAL A 293 -6.35 -2.94 7.92
N GLU A 294 -5.20 -2.33 8.20
CA GLU A 294 -3.91 -2.70 7.61
C GLU A 294 -3.58 -4.17 7.90
N ASN A 295 -3.54 -4.55 9.18
CA ASN A 295 -3.13 -5.88 9.59
C ASN A 295 -4.10 -6.97 9.07
N MET A 296 -5.41 -6.73 9.18
CA MET A 296 -6.41 -7.63 8.61
C MET A 296 -6.25 -7.75 7.08
N ALA A 297 -5.95 -6.66 6.38
CA ALA A 297 -5.78 -6.65 4.92
C ALA A 297 -4.47 -7.32 4.46
N GLU A 298 -3.41 -7.27 5.27
CA GLU A 298 -2.18 -8.04 5.03
C GLU A 298 -2.40 -9.54 5.27
N PHE A 299 -3.03 -9.92 6.38
CA PHE A 299 -3.34 -11.32 6.71
C PHE A 299 -4.33 -11.94 5.71
N ARG A 300 -5.40 -11.23 5.32
CA ARG A 300 -6.42 -11.74 4.39
C ARG A 300 -6.81 -10.71 3.31
N PRO A 301 -6.00 -10.52 2.25
CA PRO A 301 -6.22 -9.51 1.20
C PRO A 301 -7.55 -9.56 0.44
N GLY A 302 -8.30 -10.67 0.55
CA GLY A 302 -9.66 -10.79 -0.01
C GLY A 302 -10.66 -9.78 0.58
N LEU A 303 -10.48 -9.38 1.85
CA LEU A 303 -11.42 -8.48 2.53
C LEU A 303 -11.43 -7.05 1.96
N CYS A 304 -10.38 -6.62 1.24
CA CYS A 304 -10.25 -5.25 0.74
C CYS A 304 -11.44 -4.82 -0.13
N ALA A 305 -12.10 -5.75 -0.84
CA ALA A 305 -13.33 -5.48 -1.58
C ALA A 305 -14.51 -5.17 -0.65
N GLU A 306 -14.69 -5.95 0.41
CA GLU A 306 -15.79 -5.83 1.35
C GLU A 306 -15.60 -4.63 2.28
N ALA A 307 -14.41 -4.46 2.87
CA ALA A 307 -14.05 -3.32 3.70
C ALA A 307 -14.31 -1.97 3.00
N ALA A 308 -13.94 -1.86 1.71
CA ALA A 308 -14.22 -0.69 0.90
C ALA A 308 -15.73 -0.44 0.70
N GLN A 309 -16.53 -1.50 0.56
CA GLN A 309 -18.00 -1.45 0.41
C GLN A 309 -18.72 -1.18 1.74
N GLN A 310 -18.18 -1.61 2.89
CA GLN A 310 -18.64 -1.29 4.25
C GLN A 310 -18.40 0.19 4.66
N GLY A 311 -18.25 1.10 3.69
CA GLY A 311 -18.15 2.55 3.90
C GLY A 311 -16.74 3.10 4.08
N LEU A 312 -15.72 2.26 4.27
CA LEU A 312 -14.34 2.73 4.52
C LEU A 312 -13.80 3.58 3.35
N MET A 313 -14.09 3.20 2.11
CA MET A 313 -13.71 3.98 0.92
C MET A 313 -14.31 5.40 0.96
N GLN A 314 -15.56 5.53 1.45
CA GLN A 314 -16.23 6.82 1.60
C GLN A 314 -15.57 7.68 2.67
N TRP A 315 -15.22 7.06 3.80
CA TRP A 315 -14.58 7.72 4.94
C TRP A 315 -13.17 8.19 4.59
N LEU A 316 -12.34 7.34 3.96
CA LEU A 316 -11.00 7.69 3.51
C LEU A 316 -11.01 8.85 2.50
N LEU A 317 -11.88 8.80 1.48
CA LEU A 317 -12.02 9.88 0.51
C LEU A 317 -12.50 11.19 1.16
N LYS A 318 -13.42 11.12 2.14
CA LYS A 318 -13.89 12.26 2.96
C LYS A 318 -12.74 12.87 3.77
N ARG A 319 -11.95 12.05 4.49
CA ARG A 319 -10.79 12.48 5.32
C ARG A 319 -9.65 13.05 4.47
N ILE A 320 -9.31 12.42 3.36
CA ILE A 320 -8.29 12.92 2.41
C ILE A 320 -8.72 14.24 1.77
N LYS A 321 -10.01 14.42 1.42
CA LYS A 321 -10.56 15.65 0.84
C LYS A 321 -10.71 16.79 1.85
N ALA A 322 -10.70 16.50 3.16
CA ALA A 322 -10.91 17.49 4.21
C ALA A 322 -9.89 18.63 4.18
N LYS A 323 -10.36 19.85 4.47
CA LYS A 323 -9.58 21.11 4.47
C LYS A 323 -8.89 21.36 5.82
N ILE A 324 -8.41 20.30 6.43
CA ILE A 324 -7.60 20.29 7.65
C ILE A 324 -6.09 20.35 7.28
N PRO A 325 -5.21 20.71 8.22
CA PRO A 325 -3.76 20.60 8.04
C PRO A 325 -3.31 19.19 7.65
N PHE A 326 -2.03 19.05 7.26
CA PHE A 326 -1.41 17.74 7.13
C PHE A 326 -1.09 17.18 8.53
N ASP A 327 -1.40 15.90 8.73
CA ASP A 327 -1.21 15.15 9.97
C ASP A 327 -0.95 13.66 9.67
N GLY A 328 -0.55 12.89 10.69
CA GLY A 328 -0.27 11.46 10.56
C GLY A 328 -1.47 10.64 10.06
N ASN A 329 -2.67 10.96 10.55
CA ASN A 329 -3.89 10.29 10.09
C ASN A 329 -4.16 10.54 8.60
N LYS A 330 -3.81 11.71 8.04
CA LYS A 330 -3.93 11.99 6.60
C LYS A 330 -2.91 11.22 5.76
N LEU A 331 -1.69 11.02 6.28
CA LEU A 331 -0.71 10.12 5.68
C LEU A 331 -1.26 8.69 5.66
N TYR A 332 -1.68 8.17 6.83
CA TYR A 332 -2.10 6.79 6.97
C TYR A 332 -3.35 6.46 6.13
N CYS A 333 -4.31 7.40 6.04
CA CYS A 333 -5.44 7.30 5.12
C CYS A 333 -5.01 7.08 3.66
N SER A 334 -3.88 7.65 3.22
CA SER A 334 -3.38 7.48 1.85
C SER A 334 -2.73 6.11 1.62
N GLU A 335 -2.22 5.48 2.67
CA GLU A 335 -1.62 4.13 2.67
C GLU A 335 -2.71 3.07 2.64
N ILE A 336 -3.69 3.14 3.55
CA ILE A 336 -4.87 2.25 3.52
C ILE A 336 -5.61 2.37 2.18
N LEU A 337 -5.74 3.59 1.63
CA LEU A 337 -6.33 3.78 0.30
C LEU A 337 -5.54 3.08 -0.81
N ALA A 338 -4.20 3.09 -0.76
CA ALA A 338 -3.37 2.38 -1.72
C ALA A 338 -3.50 0.86 -1.59
N ILE A 339 -3.53 0.33 -0.35
CA ILE A 339 -3.73 -1.09 -0.03
C ILE A 339 -5.09 -1.58 -0.55
N LEU A 340 -6.19 -0.87 -0.27
CA LEU A 340 -7.53 -1.24 -0.75
C LEU A 340 -7.63 -1.30 -2.28
N LEU A 341 -6.83 -0.51 -2.99
CA LEU A 341 -6.77 -0.47 -4.46
C LEU A 341 -5.76 -1.46 -5.06
N GLN A 342 -4.98 -2.17 -4.25
CA GLN A 342 -3.92 -3.06 -4.71
C GLN A 342 -4.52 -4.31 -5.37
N ASN A 343 -4.24 -4.50 -6.66
CA ASN A 343 -4.67 -5.65 -7.48
C ASN A 343 -6.18 -5.95 -7.53
N ASN A 344 -7.03 -5.00 -7.12
CA ASN A 344 -8.47 -5.21 -6.95
C ASN A 344 -9.29 -4.27 -7.87
N ASP A 345 -9.92 -4.82 -8.92
CA ASP A 345 -10.69 -4.02 -9.88
C ASP A 345 -12.07 -3.57 -9.36
N ASN A 346 -12.64 -4.27 -8.36
CA ASN A 346 -13.91 -3.88 -7.75
C ASN A 346 -13.75 -2.58 -6.93
N THR A 347 -12.68 -2.45 -6.14
CA THR A 347 -12.41 -1.23 -5.36
C THR A 347 -11.98 -0.06 -6.25
N ARG A 348 -11.30 -0.34 -7.38
CA ARG A 348 -10.96 0.66 -8.40
C ARG A 348 -12.20 1.23 -9.09
N GLU A 349 -13.21 0.41 -9.40
CA GLU A 349 -14.46 0.93 -9.98
C GLU A 349 -15.25 1.71 -8.92
N LEU A 350 -15.39 1.17 -7.71
CA LEU A 350 -16.06 1.83 -6.58
C LEU A 350 -15.49 3.23 -6.29
N LEU A 351 -14.17 3.37 -6.16
CA LEU A 351 -13.52 4.69 -6.01
C LEU A 351 -13.87 5.62 -7.17
N GLY A 352 -13.91 5.08 -8.39
CA GLY A 352 -14.31 5.82 -9.59
C GLY A 352 -15.75 6.32 -9.52
N GLU A 353 -16.69 5.51 -9.04
CA GLU A 353 -18.11 5.85 -8.87
C GLU A 353 -18.35 6.91 -7.79
N MET A 354 -17.44 7.03 -6.82
CA MET A 354 -17.50 7.99 -5.71
C MET A 354 -16.77 9.31 -6.00
N ASP A 355 -16.55 9.65 -7.29
CA ASP A 355 -15.72 10.77 -7.77
C ASP A 355 -14.30 10.81 -7.18
N GLY A 356 -13.77 9.67 -6.71
CA GLY A 356 -12.49 9.58 -6.02
C GLY A 356 -11.30 9.97 -6.90
N ILE A 357 -11.41 9.82 -8.23
CA ILE A 357 -10.41 10.29 -9.19
C ILE A 357 -10.23 11.81 -9.11
N ASP A 358 -11.32 12.57 -8.98
CA ASP A 358 -11.26 14.02 -8.82
C ASP A 358 -10.72 14.41 -7.43
N VAL A 359 -10.95 13.60 -6.40
CA VAL A 359 -10.35 13.79 -5.06
C VAL A 359 -8.82 13.61 -5.12
N LEU A 360 -8.34 12.53 -5.73
CA LEU A 360 -6.91 12.26 -5.93
C LEU A 360 -6.26 13.39 -6.73
N LEU A 361 -6.85 13.77 -7.87
CA LEU A 361 -6.37 14.89 -8.69
C LEU A 361 -6.40 16.23 -7.94
N GLN A 362 -7.41 16.50 -7.12
CA GLN A 362 -7.50 17.71 -6.31
C GLN A 362 -6.34 17.81 -5.30
N GLN A 363 -6.07 16.74 -4.52
CA GLN A 363 -4.97 16.74 -3.54
C GLN A 363 -3.61 16.82 -4.24
N LEU A 364 -3.37 15.98 -5.26
CA LEU A 364 -2.14 16.03 -6.05
C LEU A 364 -1.91 17.42 -6.68
N SER A 365 -2.98 18.16 -6.98
CA SER A 365 -2.86 19.52 -7.50
C SER A 365 -2.21 20.52 -6.53
N VAL A 366 -2.07 20.25 -5.24
CA VAL A 366 -1.28 21.10 -4.33
C VAL A 366 0.20 21.12 -4.78
N PHE A 367 0.74 19.94 -5.09
CA PHE A 367 2.15 19.72 -5.46
C PHE A 367 2.49 20.06 -6.93
N LYS A 368 1.62 20.81 -7.62
CA LYS A 368 1.83 21.20 -9.03
C LYS A 368 2.91 22.28 -9.24
N ARG A 369 3.14 23.12 -8.22
CA ARG A 369 4.12 24.24 -8.25
C ARG A 369 5.07 24.28 -7.06
N HIS A 370 4.73 23.58 -6.00
CA HIS A 370 5.49 23.51 -4.75
C HIS A 370 5.89 22.06 -4.52
N ASN A 371 7.00 21.86 -3.82
CA ASN A 371 7.35 20.55 -3.30
C ASN A 371 6.61 20.34 -1.97
N PRO A 372 6.39 19.09 -1.54
CA PRO A 372 6.13 18.77 -0.14
C PRO A 372 7.14 19.41 0.82
N SER A 373 6.66 19.69 2.03
CA SER A 373 7.33 20.43 3.10
C SER A 373 8.10 19.51 4.03
N THR A 374 7.53 18.35 4.37
CA THR A 374 8.14 17.29 5.17
C THR A 374 8.42 16.04 4.33
N ALA A 375 9.04 15.02 4.93
CA ALA A 375 9.16 13.71 4.31
C ALA A 375 7.80 12.99 4.27
N GLU A 376 7.02 13.08 5.36
CA GLU A 376 5.68 12.49 5.46
C GLU A 376 4.71 13.08 4.41
N GLU A 377 4.75 14.40 4.17
CA GLU A 377 3.94 15.02 3.11
C GLU A 377 4.40 14.59 1.70
N GLN A 378 5.67 14.20 1.53
CA GLN A 378 6.16 13.58 0.29
C GLN A 378 5.66 12.14 0.15
N GLU A 379 5.63 11.37 1.24
CA GLU A 379 5.16 9.99 1.28
C GLU A 379 3.67 9.93 0.90
N MET A 380 2.82 10.73 1.57
CA MET A 380 1.41 10.91 1.20
C MET A 380 1.23 11.31 -0.28
N MET A 381 2.10 12.17 -0.82
CA MET A 381 2.04 12.55 -2.24
C MET A 381 2.30 11.34 -3.16
N GLU A 382 3.29 10.49 -2.87
CA GLU A 382 3.57 9.29 -3.66
C GLU A 382 2.47 8.23 -3.50
N ASN A 383 1.93 8.05 -2.29
CA ASN A 383 0.81 7.13 -2.01
C ASN A 383 -0.44 7.52 -2.84
N LEU A 384 -0.77 8.81 -2.91
CA LEU A 384 -1.84 9.35 -3.77
C LEU A 384 -1.53 9.17 -5.28
N PHE A 385 -0.26 9.19 -5.69
CA PHE A 385 0.12 8.88 -7.07
C PHE A 385 -0.03 7.39 -7.39
N ASP A 386 0.28 6.50 -6.46
CA ASP A 386 0.20 5.06 -6.67
C ASP A 386 -1.25 4.53 -6.58
N ALA A 387 -2.07 5.10 -5.69
CA ALA A 387 -3.53 4.96 -5.73
C ALA A 387 -4.10 5.35 -7.12
N LEU A 388 -3.67 6.50 -7.66
CA LEU A 388 -4.10 6.96 -8.99
C LEU A 388 -3.59 6.06 -10.14
N CYS A 389 -2.36 5.57 -10.07
CA CYS A 389 -1.82 4.62 -11.05
C CYS A 389 -2.58 3.28 -11.00
N SER A 390 -2.93 2.80 -9.81
CA SER A 390 -3.73 1.59 -9.63
C SER A 390 -5.14 1.78 -10.21
N CYS A 391 -5.80 2.90 -9.92
CA CYS A 391 -7.10 3.23 -10.49
C CYS A 391 -7.10 3.25 -12.02
N LEU A 392 -6.02 3.75 -12.66
CA LEU A 392 -5.89 3.85 -14.11
C LEU A 392 -5.66 2.51 -14.82
N MET A 393 -5.35 1.42 -14.11
CA MET A 393 -5.36 0.07 -14.70
C MET A 393 -6.75 -0.28 -15.25
N LEU A 394 -7.80 0.13 -14.52
CA LEU A 394 -9.19 -0.09 -14.91
C LEU A 394 -9.59 0.86 -16.08
N PRO A 395 -10.12 0.36 -17.20
CA PRO A 395 -10.48 1.20 -18.36
C PRO A 395 -11.47 2.32 -18.03
N SER A 396 -12.50 2.04 -17.21
CA SER A 396 -13.54 2.98 -16.80
C SER A 396 -12.96 4.29 -16.23
N ASN A 397 -11.91 4.16 -15.42
CA ASN A 397 -11.28 5.30 -14.74
C ASN A 397 -10.41 6.17 -15.65
N ARG A 398 -9.99 5.69 -16.82
CA ARG A 398 -9.22 6.51 -17.79
C ARG A 398 -10.05 7.64 -18.39
N ASP A 399 -11.36 7.41 -18.55
CA ASP A 399 -12.34 8.42 -18.97
C ASP A 399 -12.74 9.36 -17.81
N ARG A 400 -12.88 8.85 -16.58
CA ARG A 400 -13.03 9.69 -15.37
C ARG A 400 -11.84 10.67 -15.23
N PHE A 401 -10.61 10.17 -15.37
CA PHE A 401 -9.36 10.96 -15.35
C PHE A 401 -9.25 11.97 -16.50
N LEU A 402 -9.79 11.65 -17.68
CA LEU A 402 -9.87 12.57 -18.82
C LEU A 402 -10.80 13.75 -18.53
N ARG A 403 -11.94 13.50 -17.87
CA ARG A 403 -12.88 14.54 -17.42
C ARG A 403 -12.30 15.42 -16.32
N GLY A 404 -11.66 14.83 -15.30
CA GLY A 404 -11.01 15.53 -14.18
C GLY A 404 -9.78 16.39 -14.53
N GLU A 405 -9.55 16.68 -15.82
CA GLU A 405 -8.37 17.38 -16.34
C GLU A 405 -7.01 16.75 -15.96
N GLY A 406 -6.97 15.44 -15.66
CA GLY A 406 -5.76 14.77 -15.16
C GLY A 406 -4.54 14.93 -16.08
N LEU A 407 -4.74 14.83 -17.40
CA LEU A 407 -3.70 15.09 -18.40
C LEU A 407 -3.14 16.51 -18.35
N GLN A 408 -4.01 17.52 -18.13
CA GLN A 408 -3.61 18.92 -17.98
C GLN A 408 -2.74 19.10 -16.73
N LEU A 409 -3.12 18.46 -15.61
CA LEU A 409 -2.38 18.51 -14.35
C LEU A 409 -1.00 17.86 -14.46
N MET A 410 -0.91 16.64 -15.00
CA MET A 410 0.37 15.93 -15.12
C MET A 410 1.31 16.63 -16.13
N ASN A 411 0.79 17.13 -17.25
CA ASN A 411 1.54 17.94 -18.21
C ASN A 411 2.07 19.25 -17.58
N LEU A 412 1.34 19.85 -16.63
CA LEU A 412 1.83 20.99 -15.85
C LEU A 412 2.97 20.58 -14.90
N MET A 413 2.81 19.50 -14.13
CA MET A 413 3.84 19.00 -13.21
C MET A 413 5.18 18.68 -13.91
N LEU A 414 5.12 18.03 -15.07
CA LEU A 414 6.30 17.78 -15.91
C LEU A 414 7.03 19.08 -16.32
N ARG A 415 6.29 20.17 -16.58
CA ARG A 415 6.83 21.47 -16.99
C ARG A 415 7.40 22.29 -15.82
N GLU A 416 6.76 22.23 -14.66
CA GLU A 416 7.15 22.92 -13.41
C GLU A 416 8.36 22.24 -12.72
N LYS A 417 8.65 20.97 -13.09
CA LYS A 417 9.87 20.22 -12.74
C LYS A 417 10.12 20.02 -11.23
N LYS A 418 9.05 20.04 -10.43
CA LYS A 418 9.03 19.74 -8.98
C LYS A 418 9.29 18.26 -8.70
N MET A 419 9.23 17.82 -7.44
CA MET A 419 9.43 16.39 -7.08
C MET A 419 8.35 15.49 -7.70
N SER A 420 7.10 15.94 -7.70
CA SER A 420 5.92 15.34 -8.35
C SER A 420 6.05 15.02 -9.86
N ARG A 421 7.06 15.56 -10.54
CA ARG A 421 7.35 15.31 -11.97
C ARG A 421 7.58 13.82 -12.28
N THR A 422 8.21 13.08 -11.38
CA THR A 422 8.54 11.66 -11.60
C THR A 422 7.25 10.85 -11.73
N SER A 423 6.38 11.00 -10.76
CA SER A 423 5.16 10.22 -10.58
C SER A 423 4.05 10.70 -11.53
N ALA A 424 4.05 11.99 -11.88
CA ALA A 424 3.25 12.51 -13.00
C ALA A 424 3.62 11.87 -14.37
N LEU A 425 4.87 11.43 -14.57
CA LEU A 425 5.26 10.66 -15.76
C LEU A 425 4.70 9.22 -15.71
N LYS A 426 4.79 8.56 -14.54
CA LYS A 426 4.19 7.24 -14.27
C LYS A 426 2.67 7.25 -14.52
N VAL A 427 1.96 8.26 -14.03
CA VAL A 427 0.51 8.45 -14.28
C VAL A 427 0.19 8.63 -15.76
N LEU A 428 0.99 9.43 -16.49
CA LEU A 428 0.77 9.67 -17.92
C LEU A 428 0.94 8.38 -18.76
N ASP A 429 1.85 7.49 -18.36
CA ASP A 429 2.02 6.17 -18.97
C ASP A 429 0.76 5.31 -18.76
N HIS A 430 0.32 5.13 -17.50
CA HIS A 430 -0.89 4.37 -17.15
C HIS A 430 -2.16 4.93 -17.81
N GLY A 431 -2.30 6.26 -17.90
CA GLY A 431 -3.45 6.90 -18.55
C GLY A 431 -3.50 6.73 -20.07
N MET A 432 -2.37 6.50 -20.75
CA MET A 432 -2.28 6.41 -22.22
C MET A 432 -2.03 5.00 -22.76
N ILE A 433 -1.58 4.05 -21.94
CA ILE A 433 -1.33 2.66 -22.36
C ILE A 433 -2.63 1.90 -22.70
N GLY A 434 -2.51 0.92 -23.59
CA GLY A 434 -3.62 0.07 -24.05
C GLY A 434 -4.52 0.75 -25.10
N PRO A 435 -5.41 0.04 -25.79
CA PRO A 435 -6.35 0.64 -26.74
C PRO A 435 -7.34 1.62 -26.05
N GLU A 436 -7.70 1.38 -24.80
CA GLU A 436 -8.51 2.25 -23.95
C GLU A 436 -7.84 3.58 -23.58
N GLY A 437 -6.50 3.67 -23.66
CA GLY A 437 -5.76 4.92 -23.52
C GLY A 437 -5.84 5.85 -24.75
N ALA A 438 -6.59 5.50 -25.80
CA ALA A 438 -6.54 6.20 -27.09
C ALA A 438 -7.02 7.66 -27.04
N ASP A 439 -8.11 7.96 -26.34
CA ASP A 439 -8.61 9.34 -26.23
C ASP A 439 -7.69 10.20 -25.37
N ASN A 440 -7.06 9.60 -24.35
CA ASN A 440 -6.00 10.24 -23.58
C ASN A 440 -4.78 10.57 -24.44
N CYS A 441 -4.35 9.69 -25.35
CA CYS A 441 -3.29 10.01 -26.32
C CYS A 441 -3.66 11.22 -27.20
N HIS A 442 -4.89 11.27 -27.75
CA HIS A 442 -5.31 12.39 -28.61
C HIS A 442 -5.37 13.70 -27.82
N LYS A 443 -6.02 13.71 -26.65
CA LYS A 443 -6.09 14.89 -25.76
C LYS A 443 -4.69 15.36 -25.36
N PHE A 444 -3.76 14.46 -25.03
CA PHE A 444 -2.38 14.81 -24.64
C PHE A 444 -1.64 15.58 -25.75
N VAL A 445 -1.83 15.20 -27.02
CA VAL A 445 -1.28 15.93 -28.18
C VAL A 445 -1.90 17.32 -28.31
N ASP A 446 -3.19 17.46 -28.05
CA ASP A 446 -3.92 18.72 -28.20
C ASP A 446 -3.65 19.72 -27.07
N ILE A 447 -3.42 19.27 -25.83
CA ILE A 447 -2.90 20.10 -24.73
C ILE A 447 -1.37 20.38 -24.83
N LEU A 448 -0.81 20.25 -26.04
CA LEU A 448 0.60 20.48 -26.38
C LEU A 448 1.61 19.55 -25.65
N GLY A 449 1.19 18.37 -25.18
CA GLY A 449 2.04 17.40 -24.48
C GLY A 449 3.28 16.97 -25.28
N LEU A 450 3.22 17.00 -26.62
CA LEU A 450 4.39 16.80 -27.50
C LEU A 450 5.54 17.80 -27.25
N ARG A 451 5.26 19.01 -26.74
CA ARG A 451 6.27 20.00 -26.33
C ARG A 451 6.90 19.65 -24.99
N THR A 452 6.25 18.82 -24.18
CA THR A 452 6.70 18.42 -22.83
C THR A 452 7.45 17.09 -22.85
N ILE A 453 6.94 16.07 -23.57
CA ILE A 453 7.53 14.72 -23.58
C ILE A 453 8.83 14.62 -24.40
N PHE A 454 8.93 15.31 -25.55
CA PHE A 454 10.13 15.19 -26.39
C PHE A 454 11.41 15.77 -25.76
N PRO A 455 11.39 16.88 -25.00
CA PRO A 455 12.55 17.29 -24.19
C PRO A 455 12.99 16.25 -23.16
N LEU A 456 12.05 15.46 -22.60
CA LEU A 456 12.34 14.38 -21.65
C LEU A 456 12.92 13.13 -22.33
N PHE A 457 12.56 12.89 -23.60
CA PHE A 457 13.14 11.85 -24.46
C PHE A 457 14.57 12.19 -24.92
N MET A 458 14.78 13.43 -25.37
CA MET A 458 16.08 13.93 -25.81
C MET A 458 17.09 14.07 -24.66
N LYS A 459 16.62 14.25 -23.41
CA LYS A 459 17.51 14.36 -22.24
C LYS A 459 16.85 13.90 -20.95
N THR A 460 17.28 12.74 -20.48
CA THR A 460 16.93 12.21 -19.16
C THR A 460 17.40 13.17 -18.05
N PRO A 461 16.53 13.60 -17.12
CA PRO A 461 16.93 14.45 -16.00
C PRO A 461 17.91 13.75 -15.06
N LYS A 462 18.93 14.46 -14.59
CA LYS A 462 19.79 13.96 -13.51
C LYS A 462 18.97 13.80 -12.22
N LYS A 463 19.20 12.69 -11.48
CA LYS A 463 18.62 12.49 -10.14
C LYS A 463 18.93 13.71 -9.24
N MET A 464 17.90 14.24 -8.58
CA MET A 464 18.03 15.47 -7.78
C MET A 464 18.26 15.21 -6.28
N LYS A 465 18.18 13.95 -5.82
CA LYS A 465 18.43 13.45 -4.46
C LYS A 465 18.75 11.94 -4.52
N LYS A 466 19.00 11.29 -3.36
CA LYS A 466 19.03 9.82 -3.24
C LYS A 466 17.70 9.18 -3.66
N THR A 467 16.58 9.81 -3.28
CA THR A 467 15.22 9.47 -3.72
C THR A 467 14.91 10.13 -5.07
N GLY A 468 14.26 9.37 -5.97
CA GLY A 468 13.92 9.77 -7.33
C GLY A 468 14.32 8.70 -8.36
N ALA A 469 13.53 8.58 -9.42
CA ALA A 469 13.60 7.48 -10.40
C ALA A 469 15.00 7.23 -10.99
N SER A 470 15.28 5.99 -11.40
CA SER A 470 16.46 5.68 -12.22
C SER A 470 16.37 6.30 -13.61
N GLU A 471 17.53 6.42 -14.25
CA GLU A 471 17.62 6.82 -15.66
C GLU A 471 16.82 5.85 -16.55
N LYS A 472 16.75 4.57 -16.16
CA LYS A 472 15.98 3.53 -16.81
C LYS A 472 14.47 3.75 -16.67
N GLU A 473 13.94 3.90 -15.45
CA GLU A 473 12.50 4.14 -15.22
C GLU A 473 11.99 5.37 -15.99
N HIS A 474 12.79 6.45 -16.03
CA HIS A 474 12.46 7.63 -16.82
C HIS A 474 12.44 7.34 -18.32
N GLU A 475 13.47 6.69 -18.86
CA GLU A 475 13.54 6.34 -20.29
C GLU A 475 12.45 5.31 -20.67
N GLU A 476 12.09 4.41 -19.77
CA GLU A 476 11.02 3.41 -19.89
C GLU A 476 9.65 4.08 -20.04
N HIS A 477 9.21 4.88 -19.07
CA HIS A 477 7.91 5.57 -19.15
C HIS A 477 7.84 6.53 -20.34
N VAL A 478 8.93 7.24 -20.68
CA VAL A 478 8.96 8.10 -21.88
C VAL A 478 8.80 7.26 -23.16
N CYS A 479 9.48 6.12 -23.28
CA CYS A 479 9.32 5.24 -24.43
C CYS A 479 7.93 4.59 -24.47
N SER A 480 7.35 4.22 -23.33
CA SER A 480 6.00 3.64 -23.24
C SER A 480 4.91 4.64 -23.64
N ILE A 481 5.04 5.91 -23.23
CA ILE A 481 4.17 7.00 -23.68
C ILE A 481 4.29 7.23 -25.19
N ILE A 482 5.50 7.26 -25.75
CA ILE A 482 5.72 7.45 -27.20
C ILE A 482 5.20 6.25 -28.01
N ALA A 483 5.42 5.03 -27.53
CA ALA A 483 4.88 3.79 -28.09
C ALA A 483 3.34 3.80 -28.08
N SER A 484 2.72 4.14 -26.96
CA SER A 484 1.27 4.18 -26.80
C SER A 484 0.63 5.24 -27.72
N MET A 485 1.26 6.41 -27.86
CA MET A 485 0.83 7.40 -28.85
C MET A 485 1.03 6.89 -30.30
N LEU A 486 2.14 6.24 -30.64
CA LEU A 486 2.34 5.67 -31.99
C LEU A 486 1.35 4.53 -32.29
N ARG A 487 0.91 3.78 -31.29
CA ARG A 487 -0.11 2.74 -31.44
C ARG A 487 -1.52 3.31 -31.62
N ASN A 488 -1.88 4.31 -30.80
CA ASN A 488 -3.27 4.74 -30.65
C ASN A 488 -3.65 5.96 -31.51
N LEU A 489 -2.70 6.86 -31.83
CA LEU A 489 -3.01 8.10 -32.54
C LEU A 489 -3.35 7.88 -34.01
N LYS A 490 -4.36 8.62 -34.47
CA LYS A 490 -4.86 8.68 -35.84
C LYS A 490 -4.74 10.10 -36.41
N SER A 491 -5.01 10.24 -37.71
CA SER A 491 -5.24 11.52 -38.40
C SER A 491 -4.22 12.64 -38.06
N GLN A 492 -4.70 13.83 -37.68
CA GLN A 492 -3.87 15.03 -37.49
C GLN A 492 -2.90 14.90 -36.30
N GLN A 493 -3.32 14.27 -35.20
CA GLN A 493 -2.49 14.05 -34.02
C GLN A 493 -1.36 13.06 -34.34
N ARG A 494 -1.62 11.99 -35.10
CA ARG A 494 -0.56 11.08 -35.60
C ARG A 494 0.43 11.81 -36.49
N SER A 495 -0.06 12.64 -37.42
CA SER A 495 0.81 13.46 -38.29
C SER A 495 1.71 14.38 -37.47
N ARG A 496 1.15 15.11 -36.50
CA ARG A 496 1.90 15.99 -35.57
C ARG A 496 2.97 15.24 -34.76
N LEU A 497 2.71 13.99 -34.34
CA LEU A 497 3.70 13.14 -33.69
C LEU A 497 4.81 12.71 -34.67
N LEU A 498 4.47 12.28 -35.88
CA LEU A 498 5.47 11.87 -36.88
C LEU A 498 6.38 13.03 -37.31
N THR A 499 5.85 14.26 -37.39
CA THR A 499 6.67 15.47 -37.62
C THR A 499 7.73 15.68 -36.53
N LYS A 500 7.48 15.29 -35.27
CA LYS A 500 8.50 15.35 -34.21
C LYS A 500 9.73 14.52 -34.55
N PHE A 501 9.57 13.42 -35.30
CA PHE A 501 10.69 12.57 -35.70
C PHE A 501 11.46 13.10 -36.92
N THR A 502 10.90 13.99 -37.73
CA THR A 502 11.59 14.61 -38.90
C THR A 502 12.27 15.95 -38.58
N GLU A 503 11.89 16.62 -37.49
CA GLU A 503 12.55 17.83 -36.99
C GLU A 503 14.07 17.65 -36.80
N ASN A 504 14.84 18.69 -37.15
CA ASN A 504 16.29 18.82 -36.92
C ASN A 504 17.11 17.64 -37.47
N ASP A 505 17.07 17.41 -38.79
CA ASP A 505 17.70 16.25 -39.47
C ASP A 505 17.45 14.91 -38.75
N CYS A 506 16.20 14.72 -38.30
CA CYS A 506 15.77 13.53 -37.56
C CYS A 506 16.53 13.27 -36.23
N GLU A 507 16.95 14.31 -35.47
CA GLU A 507 17.68 14.16 -34.19
C GLU A 507 16.98 13.19 -33.18
N LYS A 508 15.64 13.05 -33.27
CA LYS A 508 14.84 12.12 -32.45
C LYS A 508 15.07 10.67 -32.86
N VAL A 509 15.29 10.39 -34.14
CA VAL A 509 15.69 9.07 -34.64
C VAL A 509 17.11 8.76 -34.18
N ASP A 510 18.02 9.74 -34.20
CA ASP A 510 19.38 9.57 -33.69
C ASP A 510 19.38 9.21 -32.20
N ARG A 511 18.59 9.91 -31.37
CA ARG A 511 18.37 9.57 -29.96
C ARG A 511 17.71 8.20 -29.76
N LEU A 512 16.73 7.84 -30.60
CA LEU A 512 16.09 6.52 -30.55
C LEU A 512 17.12 5.40 -30.84
N MET A 513 18.00 5.61 -31.81
CA MET A 513 19.07 4.68 -32.14
C MET A 513 20.15 4.63 -31.05
N GLU A 514 20.53 5.77 -30.45
CA GLU A 514 21.42 5.81 -29.28
C GLU A 514 20.90 4.92 -28.15
N LEU A 515 19.62 5.09 -27.78
CA LEU A 515 18.92 4.27 -26.80
C LEU A 515 18.84 2.80 -27.21
N HIS A 516 18.58 2.51 -28.49
CA HIS A 516 18.56 1.13 -29.01
C HIS A 516 19.89 0.43 -28.74
N PHE A 517 21.04 1.04 -29.08
CA PHE A 517 22.34 0.41 -28.83
C PHE A 517 22.68 0.29 -27.34
N LYS A 518 22.37 1.33 -26.53
CA LYS A 518 22.54 1.33 -25.07
C LYS A 518 21.88 0.10 -24.43
N TYR A 519 20.59 -0.12 -24.71
CA TYR A 519 19.84 -1.23 -24.12
C TYR A 519 20.10 -2.57 -24.81
N LEU A 520 20.37 -2.59 -26.12
CA LEU A 520 20.74 -3.82 -26.82
C LEU A 520 22.06 -4.40 -26.28
N GLU A 521 23.05 -3.55 -26.01
CA GLU A 521 24.31 -3.99 -25.39
C GLU A 521 24.07 -4.50 -23.96
N ALA A 522 23.32 -3.77 -23.12
CA ALA A 522 23.03 -4.19 -21.76
C ALA A 522 22.31 -5.56 -21.70
N VAL A 523 21.30 -5.77 -22.55
CA VAL A 523 20.59 -7.06 -22.65
C VAL A 523 21.51 -8.15 -23.21
N GLN A 524 22.33 -7.88 -24.23
CA GLN A 524 23.31 -8.86 -24.72
C GLN A 524 24.37 -9.23 -23.66
N GLN A 525 24.75 -8.30 -22.77
CA GLN A 525 25.64 -8.60 -21.64
C GLN A 525 24.93 -9.39 -20.52
N ALA A 526 23.60 -9.28 -20.38
CA ALA A 526 22.82 -10.15 -19.50
C ALA A 526 22.65 -11.55 -20.10
N ASP A 527 22.18 -11.65 -21.35
CA ASP A 527 22.00 -12.90 -22.09
C ASP A 527 23.28 -13.74 -22.11
N LYS A 528 24.46 -13.13 -22.33
CA LYS A 528 25.76 -13.83 -22.27
C LYS A 528 26.12 -14.39 -20.88
N ARG A 529 25.69 -13.74 -19.79
CA ARG A 529 25.93 -14.23 -18.42
C ARG A 529 24.99 -15.39 -18.12
N ILE A 530 23.70 -15.21 -18.38
CA ILE A 530 22.66 -16.24 -18.29
C ILE A 530 23.07 -17.50 -19.07
N GLU A 531 23.53 -17.36 -20.32
CA GLU A 531 23.94 -18.50 -21.14
C GLU A 531 25.18 -19.21 -20.58
N GLY A 532 26.16 -18.45 -20.05
CA GLY A 532 27.34 -19.01 -19.38
C GLY A 532 26.99 -19.75 -18.09
N GLU A 533 26.04 -19.23 -17.31
CA GLU A 533 25.51 -19.87 -16.10
C GLU A 533 24.75 -21.15 -16.45
N LYS A 534 23.85 -21.14 -17.44
CA LYS A 534 23.18 -22.36 -17.96
C LYS A 534 24.20 -23.43 -18.38
N HIS A 535 25.28 -23.04 -19.07
CA HIS A 535 26.39 -23.94 -19.42
C HIS A 535 27.21 -24.44 -18.21
N GLU A 536 27.16 -23.78 -17.05
CA GLU A 536 27.74 -24.28 -15.80
C GLU A 536 26.80 -25.20 -15.04
N MET A 537 25.51 -24.86 -14.96
CA MET A 537 24.47 -25.67 -14.31
C MET A 537 24.38 -27.06 -14.97
N VAL A 538 24.32 -27.10 -16.31
CA VAL A 538 24.37 -28.35 -17.08
C VAL A 538 25.67 -29.14 -16.84
N ARG A 539 26.80 -28.48 -16.61
CA ARG A 539 28.07 -29.15 -16.26
C ARG A 539 28.13 -29.65 -14.82
N ARG A 540 27.35 -29.07 -13.90
CA ARG A 540 27.18 -29.54 -12.51
C ARG A 540 26.10 -30.63 -12.38
N GLY A 541 25.31 -30.87 -13.43
CA GLY A 541 24.17 -31.79 -13.41
C GLY A 541 22.90 -31.19 -12.82
N GLU A 542 22.85 -29.87 -12.70
CA GLU A 542 21.66 -29.13 -12.27
C GLU A 542 20.64 -29.08 -13.41
N ILE A 543 19.37 -29.35 -13.09
CA ILE A 543 18.25 -29.25 -14.02
C ILE A 543 17.85 -27.77 -14.11
N LEU A 544 17.59 -27.29 -15.32
CA LEU A 544 16.95 -25.98 -15.53
C LEU A 544 15.44 -26.19 -15.40
N ASP A 545 14.83 -25.54 -14.40
CA ASP A 545 13.38 -25.53 -14.17
C ASP A 545 12.75 -24.17 -14.52
N ASP A 546 11.42 -24.11 -14.49
CA ASP A 546 10.65 -22.92 -14.84
C ASP A 546 10.93 -21.72 -13.89
N GLY A 547 11.28 -22.00 -12.62
CA GLY A 547 11.64 -20.96 -11.65
C GLY A 547 12.98 -20.30 -11.97
N MET A 548 13.93 -21.07 -12.50
CA MET A 548 15.18 -20.54 -13.05
C MET A 548 14.94 -19.73 -14.33
N GLU A 549 14.03 -20.18 -15.21
CA GLU A 549 13.62 -19.42 -16.40
C GLU A 549 13.04 -18.03 -16.02
N ASP A 550 12.20 -17.96 -14.99
CA ASP A 550 11.68 -16.70 -14.43
C ASP A 550 12.79 -15.83 -13.83
N GLU A 551 13.74 -16.39 -13.07
CA GLU A 551 14.89 -15.64 -12.52
C GLU A 551 15.76 -15.06 -13.64
N PHE A 552 16.03 -15.83 -14.70
CA PHE A 552 16.71 -15.35 -15.90
C PHE A 552 15.90 -14.26 -16.61
N TYR A 553 14.57 -14.37 -16.69
CA TYR A 553 13.72 -13.34 -17.29
C TYR A 553 13.73 -12.03 -16.48
N LEU A 554 13.63 -12.10 -15.15
CA LEU A 554 13.79 -10.95 -14.25
C LEU A 554 15.14 -10.25 -14.47
N ARG A 555 16.25 -11.01 -14.57
CA ARG A 555 17.58 -10.44 -14.86
C ARG A 555 17.68 -9.76 -16.23
N ARG A 556 16.86 -10.15 -17.21
CA ARG A 556 16.75 -9.47 -18.52
C ARG A 556 15.88 -8.22 -18.46
N LEU A 557 14.80 -8.25 -17.67
CA LEU A 557 14.01 -7.05 -17.36
C LEU A 557 14.87 -6.01 -16.62
N ASP A 558 15.69 -6.42 -15.67
CA ASP A 558 16.66 -5.56 -14.98
C ASP A 558 17.62 -4.87 -15.96
N ALA A 559 18.20 -5.63 -16.89
CA ALA A 559 19.04 -5.13 -17.98
C ALA A 559 18.32 -4.20 -18.98
N GLY A 560 16.99 -4.08 -18.90
CA GLY A 560 16.19 -3.15 -19.70
C GLY A 560 15.55 -3.76 -20.94
N LEU A 561 15.28 -5.07 -20.96
CA LEU A 561 14.58 -5.76 -22.05
C LEU A 561 13.25 -5.08 -22.45
N PHE A 562 12.45 -4.62 -21.49
CA PHE A 562 11.19 -3.94 -21.78
C PHE A 562 11.39 -2.58 -22.47
N VAL A 563 12.35 -1.75 -22.00
CA VAL A 563 12.73 -0.50 -22.68
C VAL A 563 13.21 -0.77 -24.10
N LEU A 564 14.04 -1.82 -24.30
CA LEU A 564 14.51 -2.23 -25.61
C LEU A 564 13.37 -2.66 -26.55
N GLN A 565 12.38 -3.38 -26.04
CA GLN A 565 11.18 -3.77 -26.79
C GLN A 565 10.34 -2.55 -27.21
N LEU A 566 10.15 -1.58 -26.31
CA LEU A 566 9.46 -0.32 -26.61
C LEU A 566 10.21 0.48 -27.68
N ILE A 567 11.54 0.61 -27.57
CA ILE A 567 12.39 1.26 -28.58
C ILE A 567 12.27 0.56 -29.94
N CYS A 568 12.38 -0.77 -29.98
CA CYS A 568 12.22 -1.56 -31.21
C CYS A 568 10.82 -1.39 -31.83
N TYR A 569 9.77 -1.30 -31.02
CA TYR A 569 8.41 -1.03 -31.51
C TYR A 569 8.28 0.37 -32.12
N ILE A 570 8.80 1.41 -31.44
CA ILE A 570 8.86 2.79 -31.97
C ILE A 570 9.62 2.80 -33.32
N MET A 571 10.78 2.13 -33.41
CA MET A 571 11.56 2.03 -34.66
C MET A 571 10.76 1.42 -35.82
N VAL A 572 9.94 0.40 -35.54
CA VAL A 572 9.07 -0.25 -36.54
C VAL A 572 7.91 0.66 -36.95
N GLU A 573 7.20 1.27 -36.00
CA GLU A 573 6.09 2.21 -36.27
C GLU A 573 6.52 3.42 -37.11
N ILE A 574 7.65 4.06 -36.77
CA ILE A 574 8.13 5.22 -37.55
C ILE A 574 8.67 4.80 -38.92
N SER A 575 9.22 3.59 -39.07
CA SER A 575 9.64 3.06 -40.38
C SER A 575 8.45 2.72 -41.27
N ASN A 576 7.34 2.25 -40.68
CA ASN A 576 6.09 1.92 -41.37
C ASN A 576 5.18 3.14 -41.61
N SER A 577 5.60 4.35 -41.20
CA SER A 577 4.81 5.59 -41.29
C SER A 577 4.55 6.11 -42.72
N GLY A 578 5.19 5.52 -43.73
CA GLY A 578 5.22 6.02 -45.10
C GLY A 578 6.22 7.16 -45.34
N ILE A 579 6.88 7.67 -44.30
CA ILE A 579 7.88 8.74 -44.41
C ILE A 579 9.26 8.13 -44.71
N SER A 580 9.66 8.16 -45.97
CA SER A 580 10.92 7.57 -46.47
C SER A 580 12.17 8.07 -45.73
N GLN A 581 12.21 9.35 -45.33
CA GLN A 581 13.32 9.94 -44.56
C GLN A 581 13.55 9.21 -43.22
N LEU A 582 12.48 8.84 -42.50
CA LEU A 582 12.58 8.13 -41.22
C LEU A 582 13.10 6.71 -41.42
N GLN A 583 12.52 5.99 -42.39
CA GLN A 583 12.96 4.65 -42.77
C GLN A 583 14.44 4.64 -43.19
N GLN A 584 14.86 5.60 -44.02
CA GLN A 584 16.24 5.74 -44.48
C GLN A 584 17.21 6.01 -43.32
N ARG A 585 16.90 6.93 -42.40
CA ARG A 585 17.78 7.25 -41.26
C ARG A 585 17.95 6.06 -40.31
N VAL A 586 16.88 5.30 -40.02
CA VAL A 586 16.97 4.07 -39.22
C VAL A 586 17.89 3.03 -39.87
N HIS A 587 17.74 2.78 -41.18
CA HIS A 587 18.59 1.81 -41.89
C HIS A 587 20.04 2.30 -42.02
N GLN A 588 20.26 3.60 -42.24
CA GLN A 588 21.58 4.22 -42.31
C GLN A 588 22.36 4.00 -40.99
N ILE A 589 21.74 4.29 -39.84
CA ILE A 589 22.40 4.18 -38.54
C ILE A 589 22.63 2.72 -38.13
N LEU A 590 21.67 1.83 -38.41
CA LEU A 590 21.85 0.39 -38.22
C LEU A 590 23.08 -0.11 -38.99
N ASN A 591 23.16 0.17 -40.29
CA ASN A 591 24.27 -0.25 -41.15
C ASN A 591 25.62 0.35 -40.67
N LEU A 592 25.67 1.63 -40.30
CA LEU A 592 26.89 2.30 -39.84
C LEU A 592 27.44 1.77 -38.53
N ARG A 593 26.60 1.21 -37.65
CA ARG A 593 27.01 0.64 -36.35
C ARG A 593 26.99 -0.90 -36.33
N GLY A 594 26.89 -1.56 -37.49
CA GLY A 594 26.84 -3.03 -37.60
C GLY A 594 25.57 -3.68 -37.03
N GLY A 595 24.55 -2.89 -36.70
CA GLY A 595 23.26 -3.37 -36.23
C GLY A 595 22.45 -4.03 -37.36
N SER A 596 21.72 -5.09 -37.04
CA SER A 596 20.91 -5.81 -38.03
C SER A 596 19.42 -5.70 -37.77
N VAL A 597 18.64 -5.43 -38.82
CA VAL A 597 17.16 -5.52 -38.81
C VAL A 597 16.68 -6.92 -38.36
N LYS A 598 17.50 -7.96 -38.50
CA LYS A 598 17.22 -9.30 -37.95
C LYS A 598 17.15 -9.30 -36.42
N VAL A 599 18.01 -8.53 -35.74
CA VAL A 599 18.04 -8.42 -34.26
C VAL A 599 16.82 -7.68 -33.76
N VAL A 600 16.50 -6.51 -34.35
CA VAL A 600 15.25 -5.76 -34.06
C VAL A 600 14.03 -6.68 -34.22
N ARG A 601 13.95 -7.43 -35.32
CA ARG A 601 12.87 -8.39 -35.57
C ARG A 601 12.83 -9.56 -34.58
N HIS A 602 13.98 -10.00 -34.05
CA HIS A 602 14.05 -11.05 -33.04
C HIS A 602 13.57 -10.54 -31.67
N THR A 603 14.02 -9.36 -31.22
CA THR A 603 13.51 -8.70 -30.00
C THR A 603 12.00 -8.49 -30.06
N MET A 604 11.47 -8.08 -31.21
CA MET A 604 10.03 -7.91 -31.46
C MET A 604 9.24 -9.23 -31.57
N ARG A 605 9.92 -10.39 -31.64
CA ARG A 605 9.33 -11.73 -31.73
C ARG A 605 9.49 -12.56 -30.45
N GLY A 606 10.22 -12.05 -29.44
CA GLY A 606 10.23 -12.68 -28.13
C GLY A 606 8.82 -12.71 -27.55
N GLU A 607 8.42 -13.84 -26.96
CA GLU A 607 7.02 -14.13 -26.62
C GLU A 607 6.41 -13.08 -25.68
N SER A 608 7.24 -12.52 -24.79
CA SER A 608 6.93 -11.39 -23.92
C SER A 608 6.34 -10.18 -24.65
N PHE A 609 6.68 -9.90 -25.92
CA PHE A 609 6.11 -8.76 -26.65
C PHE A 609 4.63 -8.98 -26.99
N HIS A 610 4.26 -10.20 -27.39
CA HIS A 610 2.85 -10.55 -27.58
C HIS A 610 2.10 -10.66 -26.26
N TYR A 611 2.77 -11.09 -25.18
CA TYR A 611 2.22 -11.09 -23.82
C TYR A 611 1.98 -9.65 -23.32
N LEU A 612 2.92 -8.71 -23.51
CA LEU A 612 2.74 -7.29 -23.17
C LEU A 612 1.59 -6.64 -23.96
N GLN A 613 1.32 -7.08 -25.18
CA GLN A 613 0.16 -6.63 -25.98
C GLN A 613 -1.16 -7.35 -25.65
N ARG A 614 -1.13 -8.54 -25.04
CA ARG A 614 -2.33 -9.31 -24.64
C ARG A 614 -2.69 -9.15 -23.17
N THR A 615 -1.75 -9.33 -22.26
CA THR A 615 -2.03 -9.53 -20.83
C THR A 615 -2.35 -8.25 -20.07
N ARG A 616 -1.89 -7.08 -20.55
CA ARG A 616 -2.45 -5.78 -20.13
C ARG A 616 -3.87 -5.51 -20.69
N ILE A 617 -4.40 -6.38 -21.55
CA ILE A 617 -5.80 -6.36 -22.05
C ILE A 617 -6.62 -7.54 -21.48
N SER A 618 -5.98 -8.65 -21.12
CA SER A 618 -6.64 -9.88 -20.65
C SER A 618 -6.60 -10.08 -19.13
N ASN A 619 -6.48 -9.00 -18.35
CA ASN A 619 -6.62 -9.01 -16.89
C ASN A 619 -8.09 -9.21 -16.45
N GLN A 620 -8.80 -10.14 -17.11
CA GLN A 620 -10.21 -10.48 -16.90
C GLN A 620 -10.42 -11.92 -16.37
N ARG A 621 -9.34 -12.69 -16.20
CA ARG A 621 -9.27 -13.96 -15.45
C ARG A 621 -7.80 -14.27 -15.09
N GLY A 622 -7.55 -14.60 -13.83
CA GLY A 622 -6.24 -15.05 -13.33
C GLY A 622 -5.28 -13.92 -13.02
N GLY A 623 -4.72 -13.94 -11.80
CA GLY A 623 -3.62 -13.06 -11.39
C GLY A 623 -2.25 -13.69 -11.60
N VAL A 624 -1.26 -13.19 -10.86
CA VAL A 624 0.16 -13.63 -10.82
C VAL A 624 0.96 -13.35 -12.11
N LEU A 625 1.82 -12.31 -12.03
CA LEU A 625 3.11 -12.06 -12.72
C LEU A 625 3.38 -10.57 -12.97
N ALA A 626 2.37 -9.71 -12.96
CA ALA A 626 2.54 -8.27 -13.21
C ALA A 626 3.11 -7.46 -12.02
N ALA A 627 3.13 -8.03 -10.81
CA ALA A 627 3.47 -7.32 -9.57
C ALA A 627 4.97 -7.04 -9.38
N ALA A 628 5.87 -7.85 -9.97
CA ALA A 628 7.30 -7.83 -9.67
C ALA A 628 8.06 -6.56 -10.14
N ALA A 629 7.42 -5.66 -10.90
CA ALA A 629 8.06 -4.48 -11.47
C ALA A 629 7.74 -3.16 -10.72
N PHE A 630 6.71 -3.11 -9.87
CA PHE A 630 6.24 -1.87 -9.23
C PHE A 630 5.76 -2.10 -7.79
N THR A 631 6.64 -2.61 -6.92
CA THR A 631 6.49 -2.48 -5.47
C THR A 631 7.53 -1.50 -4.90
N PRO A 632 7.16 -0.66 -3.92
CA PRO A 632 8.15 -0.06 -3.02
C PRO A 632 8.91 -1.18 -2.29
N LYS A 633 10.20 -1.00 -2.02
CA LYS A 633 10.97 -1.99 -1.24
C LYS A 633 10.70 -1.86 0.26
N GLY A 634 9.56 -2.38 0.69
CA GLY A 634 9.35 -2.81 2.08
C GLY A 634 10.30 -3.97 2.45
N PRO A 635 10.60 -4.18 3.75
CA PRO A 635 11.59 -5.15 4.17
C PRO A 635 11.00 -6.56 4.40
N GLY A 636 11.22 -7.47 3.45
CA GLY A 636 11.36 -8.91 3.72
C GLY A 636 10.10 -9.73 3.98
N VAL A 637 9.55 -10.32 2.91
CA VAL A 637 8.69 -11.52 2.98
C VAL A 637 9.42 -12.67 2.29
N SER A 638 9.39 -13.87 2.88
CA SER A 638 10.04 -15.08 2.33
C SER A 638 9.01 -16.01 1.67
N PRO A 639 9.29 -16.60 0.49
CA PRO A 639 8.31 -17.42 -0.23
C PRO A 639 8.26 -18.85 0.32
N ALA A 640 7.22 -19.19 1.10
CA ALA A 640 7.12 -20.51 1.75
C ALA A 640 5.72 -21.16 1.83
N VAL A 641 4.62 -20.50 1.45
CA VAL A 641 3.26 -21.12 1.42
C VAL A 641 2.57 -20.82 0.09
N ALA A 642 2.48 -21.82 -0.80
CA ALA A 642 1.81 -21.71 -2.10
C ALA A 642 1.45 -23.09 -2.71
N ALA A 643 0.80 -23.98 -1.94
CA ALA A 643 0.63 -25.39 -2.37
C ALA A 643 -0.65 -26.13 -1.87
N ALA A 644 -1.80 -25.45 -1.69
CA ALA A 644 -3.03 -26.11 -1.21
C ALA A 644 -4.37 -25.43 -1.63
N ALA A 645 -4.71 -25.33 -2.93
CA ALA A 645 -6.01 -24.74 -3.34
C ALA A 645 -6.58 -25.16 -4.72
N GLU A 646 -6.44 -26.42 -5.18
CA GLU A 646 -7.16 -26.91 -6.39
C GLU A 646 -7.83 -28.28 -6.21
N THR A 647 -9.12 -28.27 -5.81
CA THR A 647 -10.01 -29.44 -5.81
C THR A 647 -11.44 -29.08 -6.21
N ALA A 648 -11.67 -28.77 -7.48
CA ALA A 648 -13.02 -28.56 -8.01
C ALA A 648 -13.81 -29.89 -8.08
N PRO A 649 -15.04 -29.97 -7.54
CA PRO A 649 -15.88 -31.17 -7.64
C PRO A 649 -16.48 -31.34 -9.04
N GLY A 650 -16.78 -32.60 -9.40
CA GLY A 650 -17.22 -33.00 -10.74
C GLY A 650 -18.63 -32.55 -11.11
N ASN A 651 -18.88 -32.50 -12.42
CA ASN A 651 -20.15 -32.11 -13.03
C ASN A 651 -20.92 -33.36 -13.46
N ASP A 652 -22.09 -33.63 -12.86
CA ASP A 652 -22.92 -34.79 -13.19
C ASP A 652 -24.42 -34.44 -13.34
N SER A 653 -25.13 -35.26 -14.10
CA SER A 653 -26.43 -34.90 -14.75
C SER A 653 -27.65 -35.50 -14.02
N PRO A 654 -28.91 -35.41 -14.54
CA PRO A 654 -29.58 -34.47 -15.46
C PRO A 654 -30.90 -33.89 -14.85
N CYS A 655 -31.70 -33.10 -15.61
CA CYS A 655 -33.13 -32.92 -15.30
C CYS A 655 -34.03 -32.80 -16.55
N THR A 656 -35.35 -32.98 -16.38
CA THR A 656 -36.28 -33.46 -17.44
C THR A 656 -37.37 -32.47 -17.88
N ARG A 657 -38.13 -32.85 -18.92
CA ARG A 657 -39.19 -32.05 -19.56
C ARG A 657 -40.40 -31.84 -18.63
N GLY A 658 -40.85 -30.60 -18.43
CA GLY A 658 -41.99 -30.25 -17.56
C GLY A 658 -43.38 -30.31 -18.19
N ARG A 659 -44.41 -29.84 -17.45
CA ARG A 659 -45.78 -29.58 -17.93
C ARG A 659 -46.56 -28.56 -17.05
N SER A 660 -46.97 -27.44 -17.67
CA SER A 660 -48.25 -26.70 -17.57
C SER A 660 -49.20 -26.78 -16.34
N VAL A 661 -49.56 -25.58 -15.79
CA VAL A 661 -50.94 -24.99 -15.58
C VAL A 661 -51.93 -25.75 -14.66
N PRO A 662 -52.83 -25.11 -13.82
CA PRO A 662 -53.41 -23.74 -13.83
C PRO A 662 -53.10 -22.90 -12.56
N VAL A 663 -53.45 -21.62 -12.34
CA VAL A 663 -54.58 -20.70 -12.68
C VAL A 663 -55.86 -20.87 -11.84
N THR A 664 -56.08 -19.95 -10.89
CA THR A 664 -57.40 -19.55 -10.35
C THR A 664 -57.36 -18.10 -9.87
N ASP A 665 -58.36 -17.30 -10.24
CA ASP A 665 -58.56 -15.92 -9.79
C ASP A 665 -59.25 -15.84 -8.42
N LEU A 666 -59.07 -14.72 -7.71
CA LEU A 666 -60.10 -14.07 -6.87
C LEU A 666 -59.74 -12.58 -6.66
N SER A 667 -60.71 -11.74 -6.28
CA SER A 667 -60.73 -10.32 -6.66
C SER A 667 -61.22 -9.31 -5.60
N ASN A 668 -60.87 -8.03 -5.81
CA ASN A 668 -61.30 -6.79 -5.10
C ASN A 668 -60.83 -6.69 -3.63
N GLY A 669 -60.67 -5.53 -2.98
CA GLY A 669 -60.66 -4.08 -3.31
C GLY A 669 -59.88 -3.36 -2.17
N ASP A 670 -59.56 -2.06 -2.12
CA ASP A 670 -60.06 -0.86 -2.80
C ASP A 670 -58.91 0.17 -3.03
N ALA A 671 -59.21 1.40 -3.49
CA ALA A 671 -58.25 2.41 -3.96
C ALA A 671 -58.19 3.70 -3.10
N GLN A 672 -57.53 4.75 -3.65
CA GLN A 672 -57.29 6.13 -3.15
C GLN A 672 -55.95 6.35 -2.39
N HIS A 673 -55.19 7.44 -2.60
CA HIS A 673 -55.30 8.53 -3.58
C HIS A 673 -53.94 9.17 -3.95
N CYS A 674 -53.99 10.09 -4.93
CA CYS A 674 -52.97 10.90 -5.64
C CYS A 674 -52.01 11.72 -4.71
N ILE A 675 -50.95 12.42 -5.16
CA ILE A 675 -50.76 13.27 -6.37
C ILE A 675 -49.29 13.28 -6.84
N VAL A 676 -49.07 13.47 -8.16
CA VAL A 676 -47.78 13.86 -8.78
C VAL A 676 -48.00 15.12 -9.66
N PRO A 677 -47.09 16.12 -9.66
CA PRO A 677 -47.02 17.15 -10.69
C PRO A 677 -45.96 16.83 -11.78
N GLN A 678 -46.28 17.13 -13.04
CA GLN A 678 -45.41 16.95 -14.22
C GLN A 678 -44.79 18.29 -14.71
N CYS A 679 -44.23 18.26 -15.93
CA CYS A 679 -44.01 19.37 -16.88
C CYS A 679 -42.62 20.05 -16.82
N VAL A 680 -41.97 20.43 -17.94
CA VAL A 680 -42.35 20.42 -19.38
C VAL A 680 -41.20 19.86 -20.23
N ALA A 681 -41.50 19.17 -21.34
CA ALA A 681 -40.62 19.06 -22.50
C ALA A 681 -41.31 19.68 -23.72
N VAL A 682 -40.58 20.41 -24.57
CA VAL A 682 -41.12 21.15 -25.72
C VAL A 682 -40.72 20.47 -27.03
N VAL A 683 -41.68 20.33 -27.95
CA VAL A 683 -41.50 19.80 -29.31
C VAL A 683 -41.84 20.90 -30.32
N THR A 684 -41.13 20.94 -31.45
CA THR A 684 -41.49 21.72 -32.64
C THR A 684 -41.35 20.83 -33.88
N GLU A 685 -42.40 20.73 -34.68
CA GLU A 685 -42.47 19.92 -35.90
C GLU A 685 -41.89 20.66 -37.13
N GLY A 686 -41.66 19.95 -38.26
CA GLY A 686 -40.95 20.52 -39.42
C GLY A 686 -41.04 19.75 -40.77
N GLU A 687 -42.13 19.00 -41.00
CA GLU A 687 -42.54 18.45 -42.31
C GLU A 687 -41.54 17.55 -43.10
N SER A 688 -41.85 17.22 -44.37
CA SER A 688 -41.34 16.01 -45.06
C SER A 688 -41.34 16.10 -46.60
N THR A 689 -40.58 15.22 -47.31
CA THR A 689 -40.99 14.68 -48.64
C THR A 689 -40.14 13.50 -49.20
N SER A 690 -40.86 12.46 -49.69
CA SER A 690 -40.57 11.54 -50.82
C SER A 690 -39.19 10.88 -51.09
N VAL A 691 -39.17 9.58 -50.82
CA VAL A 691 -38.36 8.43 -51.34
C VAL A 691 -38.52 8.22 -52.88
N PRO A 692 -37.50 7.76 -53.68
CA PRO A 692 -37.40 6.33 -54.06
C PRO A 692 -36.03 5.68 -54.44
N LYS A 693 -35.64 4.68 -53.64
CA LYS A 693 -35.19 3.30 -53.97
C LYS A 693 -34.49 2.94 -55.31
N LYS A 694 -33.28 2.39 -55.17
CA LYS A 694 -32.62 1.26 -55.90
C LYS A 694 -31.75 0.48 -54.87
N LYS A 695 -31.50 -0.85 -54.81
CA LYS A 695 -31.64 -2.07 -55.67
C LYS A 695 -30.73 -2.15 -56.90
N VAL A 696 -29.98 -3.24 -57.18
CA VAL A 696 -29.61 -4.53 -56.50
C VAL A 696 -28.47 -5.16 -57.37
N PRO A 697 -27.56 -6.10 -56.97
CA PRO A 697 -27.67 -7.19 -55.97
C PRO A 697 -26.46 -7.27 -54.98
N ALA A 698 -25.80 -8.44 -54.86
CA ALA A 698 -24.60 -8.77 -54.08
C ALA A 698 -23.77 -9.85 -54.86
N GLU A 699 -22.89 -10.61 -54.19
CA GLU A 699 -22.01 -11.68 -54.72
C GLU A 699 -20.85 -11.19 -55.64
N GLU A 700 -19.66 -11.79 -55.71
CA GLU A 700 -19.00 -12.85 -54.90
C GLU A 700 -17.46 -12.73 -55.11
N LEU A 701 -16.62 -12.98 -54.09
CA LEU A 701 -15.39 -13.81 -54.20
C LEU A 701 -14.72 -14.07 -52.84
N ARG A 702 -14.13 -15.26 -52.69
CA ARG A 702 -13.16 -15.62 -51.64
C ARG A 702 -11.76 -15.74 -52.24
N ARG A 703 -10.73 -15.69 -51.37
CA ARG A 703 -9.31 -15.94 -51.63
C ARG A 703 -8.58 -14.86 -52.45
N HIS A 704 -7.68 -14.15 -51.78
CA HIS A 704 -6.29 -14.56 -51.88
C HIS A 704 -5.54 -14.42 -50.55
#